data_AF-A0A7M7NEK9-F1
#
_entry.id   AF-A0A7M7NEK9-F1
#
_cell.length_a   1.000
_cell.length_b   1.000
_cell.length_c   1.000
_cell.angle_alpha   90.00
_cell.angle_beta   90.00
_cell.angle_gamma   90.00
#
_symmetry.space_group_name_H-M   'P 1'
#
loop_
_entity.id
_entity.type
_entity.pdbx_description
1 polymer ?
#
loop_
_entity_poly.entity_id
_entity_poly.type
_entity_poly.pdbx_seq_one_letter_code
_entity_poly.pdbx_strand_id
1 'polypeptide(L)'
;METPRSVCGYMFALLFLMPALSLGASTKPVPEQVKYVGISYDIIKGNPEGNQKTGGVDPGLLTTRRVLKLTYDNGKVTADNEYRVPDEVDFVRRSSSYTSQEKDTFYGTKSYAKKLSHQVNVDVDVSAVFASFQFAASHQYQSIKNDENTKGYVYFSEQTIQNYGSIRYLEALANTDGFEPSREFRVAVCGLPTTYDKAAYMTFLSDWGTHVVTEAQLGSRSGTTYREDTSSFIKDSTRDMSNSVSVGGSYKIVSASLSVDMDRFTKTAASQEKFGKVYKEYTVGSLEYNEPISIDLIGLNEVLDSKFWTRQTDYETSGDCPANWQRGTIQANILTAFNDYPSYNDVTPSEDIQVTMTLAWPDGKYALPEAATLAGDTCPATAFTWDFGMLYQNTDTSGANTCSKGNHLTNYCDNESLRSYYCVKSTPTASSSSWSWMPGVYCIYKVGTTCPDGFTGGNIRWNDVSRGVDPDYNTMPAGTYTGGPTEIEYCCREDGSAANPIILPAESSFYLMKFHGACQTVLGMTVTEESLEWATKEANPVAWQDGAHPKPGNTGHNVKIYYCFYQPETVGKRGLGLLKEDAGEVKKELEEVRELVNLLENQLDHSKSDALENKETEDEDKSVESAEVEETEDEDKRGGLAEEELRKDDMAGEDEDKKFEEIVRAMDLELRLRDIEHEDDENVQARELLNLLAKRGRN
;
A
#
# COMPACT_ATOMS: atom_id res chain seq x y z
N MET A 1 74.88 -49.73 78.37
CA MET A 1 75.79 -48.70 77.84
C MET A 1 75.24 -48.31 76.48
N GLU A 2 74.29 -47.38 76.44
CA GLU A 2 74.50 -45.90 76.42
C GLU A 2 74.98 -45.47 75.03
N THR A 3 74.15 -44.86 74.17
CA THR A 3 73.70 -43.43 74.04
C THR A 3 74.13 -42.95 72.62
N PRO A 4 73.76 -41.76 72.08
CA PRO A 4 72.70 -40.77 72.39
C PRO A 4 71.81 -40.39 71.15
N ARG A 5 70.52 -39.98 71.31
CA ARG A 5 69.90 -38.61 71.31
C ARG A 5 70.33 -37.67 70.15
N SER A 6 69.47 -37.39 69.16
CA SER A 6 68.35 -36.38 69.09
C SER A 6 68.80 -34.91 68.99
N VAL A 7 68.50 -34.22 67.86
CA VAL A 7 67.99 -32.83 67.73
C VAL A 7 67.53 -32.54 66.28
N CYS A 8 66.26 -32.13 66.15
CA CYS A 8 65.63 -31.12 65.24
C CYS A 8 65.98 -31.00 63.73
N GLY A 9 64.93 -30.98 62.90
CA GLY A 9 65.00 -30.50 61.50
C GLY A 9 63.63 -30.51 60.82
N TYR A 10 62.97 -29.35 60.78
CA TYR A 10 61.73 -29.08 60.05
C TYR A 10 61.86 -29.43 58.56
N MET A 11 60.92 -30.23 58.03
CA MET A 11 60.85 -30.57 56.61
C MET A 11 59.86 -29.62 55.92
N PHE A 12 60.39 -28.67 55.15
CA PHE A 12 59.64 -27.80 54.24
C PHE A 12 59.07 -28.64 53.08
N ALA A 13 57.75 -28.75 52.98
CA ALA A 13 57.08 -29.21 51.76
C ALA A 13 56.65 -27.98 50.94
N LEU A 14 57.36 -27.72 49.84
CA LEU A 14 56.95 -26.74 48.82
C LEU A 14 55.75 -27.29 48.04
N LEU A 15 54.54 -26.84 48.38
CA LEU A 15 53.37 -26.90 47.52
C LEU A 15 53.50 -25.77 46.47
N PHE A 16 53.87 -26.12 45.25
CA PHE A 16 53.66 -25.25 44.09
C PHE A 16 52.17 -25.21 43.77
N LEU A 17 51.49 -24.16 44.22
CA LEU A 17 50.24 -23.69 43.64
C LEU A 17 50.54 -23.20 42.22
N MET A 18 50.25 -24.02 41.21
CA MET A 18 50.01 -23.47 39.88
C MET A 18 48.68 -22.72 39.93
N PRO A 19 48.62 -21.43 39.52
CA PRO A 19 47.33 -20.83 39.23
C PRO A 19 46.75 -21.60 38.05
N ALA A 20 45.57 -22.19 38.24
CA ALA A 20 44.74 -22.64 37.14
C ALA A 20 44.36 -21.39 36.33
N LEU A 21 45.18 -21.06 35.33
CA LEU A 21 44.78 -20.16 34.27
C LEU A 21 43.51 -20.75 33.66
N SER A 22 42.42 -19.99 33.77
CA SER A 22 41.16 -20.21 33.07
C SER A 22 41.42 -20.30 31.56
N LEU A 23 41.74 -21.50 31.09
CA LEU A 23 41.91 -21.84 29.67
C LEU A 23 40.57 -22.17 28.99
N GLY A 24 39.44 -22.10 29.73
CA GLY A 24 38.13 -22.59 29.28
C GLY A 24 37.39 -21.70 28.29
N ALA A 25 37.65 -20.39 28.27
CA ALA A 25 36.99 -19.46 27.33
C ALA A 25 37.69 -19.41 25.95
N SER A 26 39.00 -19.68 25.88
CA SER A 26 39.80 -19.54 24.66
C SER A 26 39.60 -20.68 23.63
N THR A 27 38.87 -21.75 23.98
CA THR A 27 38.69 -22.95 23.14
C THR A 27 37.31 -23.08 22.53
N LYS A 28 36.37 -22.20 22.87
CA LYS A 28 34.99 -22.25 22.35
C LYS A 28 34.89 -21.64 20.94
N PRO A 29 34.01 -22.17 20.08
CA PRO A 29 33.76 -21.58 18.77
C PRO A 29 33.16 -20.17 18.90
N VAL A 30 33.37 -19.36 17.89
CA VAL A 30 32.70 -18.06 17.71
C VAL A 30 31.43 -18.30 16.90
N PRO A 31 30.28 -17.68 17.25
CA PRO A 31 29.06 -17.80 16.46
C PRO A 31 29.32 -17.29 15.04
N GLU A 32 28.88 -18.03 14.01
CA GLU A 32 29.06 -17.63 12.61
C GLU A 32 28.47 -16.24 12.33
N GLN A 33 27.39 -15.89 13.04
CA GLN A 33 26.63 -14.65 12.89
C GLN A 33 27.42 -13.41 13.31
N VAL A 34 28.55 -13.55 14.03
CA VAL A 34 29.49 -12.45 14.32
C VAL A 34 30.05 -11.80 13.05
N LYS A 35 29.99 -12.50 11.91
CA LYS A 35 30.37 -11.93 10.61
C LYS A 35 29.44 -10.82 10.11
N TYR A 36 28.27 -10.62 10.70
CA TYR A 36 27.27 -9.64 10.25
C TYR A 36 27.23 -8.34 11.05
N VAL A 37 27.91 -8.24 12.19
CA VAL A 37 27.94 -7.02 13.01
C VAL A 37 29.26 -6.27 12.84
N GLY A 38 29.23 -4.94 12.84
CA GLY A 38 30.39 -4.07 12.68
C GLY A 38 31.03 -4.13 11.28
N ILE A 39 30.30 -4.62 10.29
CA ILE A 39 30.75 -4.70 8.89
C ILE A 39 30.14 -3.59 8.04
N SER A 40 30.73 -3.36 6.89
CA SER A 40 30.26 -2.38 5.92
C SER A 40 28.96 -2.84 5.21
N TYR A 41 28.12 -1.86 4.87
CA TYR A 41 26.92 -2.03 4.06
C TYR A 41 26.83 -0.99 2.94
N ASP A 42 26.59 -1.44 1.71
CA ASP A 42 26.31 -0.56 0.56
C ASP A 42 24.80 -0.51 0.30
N ILE A 43 24.16 0.60 0.68
CA ILE A 43 22.71 0.76 0.61
C ILE A 43 22.17 0.82 -0.82
N ILE A 44 22.99 1.25 -1.79
CA ILE A 44 22.57 1.30 -3.20
C ILE A 44 22.59 -0.12 -3.79
N LYS A 45 23.57 -0.94 -3.39
CA LYS A 45 23.70 -2.32 -3.86
C LYS A 45 22.85 -3.30 -3.07
N GLY A 46 22.37 -2.91 -1.89
CA GLY A 46 21.59 -3.74 -0.98
C GLY A 46 20.34 -4.36 -1.61
N ASN A 47 19.97 -5.53 -1.13
CA ASN A 47 18.67 -6.14 -1.32
C ASN A 47 18.41 -7.17 -0.21
N PRO A 48 17.55 -6.86 0.79
CA PRO A 48 17.19 -7.77 1.87
C PRO A 48 16.47 -9.07 1.43
N GLU A 49 16.06 -9.19 0.17
CA GLU A 49 15.56 -10.44 -0.43
C GLU A 49 16.66 -11.28 -1.09
N GLY A 50 17.90 -10.80 -1.11
CA GLY A 50 19.06 -11.49 -1.66
C GLY A 50 19.47 -11.10 -3.08
N ASN A 51 20.66 -11.58 -3.47
CA ASN A 51 21.32 -11.23 -4.73
C ASN A 51 20.89 -12.10 -5.93
N GLN A 52 20.33 -13.30 -5.69
CA GLN A 52 19.93 -14.20 -6.78
C GLN A 52 18.42 -14.22 -6.98
N LYS A 53 17.99 -14.77 -8.13
CA LYS A 53 16.57 -14.98 -8.44
C LYS A 53 15.83 -15.76 -7.36
N THR A 54 16.53 -16.63 -6.62
CA THR A 54 15.99 -17.49 -5.56
C THR A 54 16.36 -17.03 -4.15
N GLY A 55 16.93 -15.84 -3.99
CA GLY A 55 17.37 -15.29 -2.70
C GLY A 55 18.87 -15.41 -2.44
N GLY A 56 19.25 -15.57 -1.17
CA GLY A 56 20.64 -15.58 -0.68
C GLY A 56 21.03 -14.30 0.08
N VAL A 57 22.33 -14.18 0.40
CA VAL A 57 22.86 -13.05 1.18
C VAL A 57 22.58 -11.72 0.48
N ASP A 58 22.15 -10.72 1.26
CA ASP A 58 21.98 -9.35 0.79
C ASP A 58 23.30 -8.85 0.14
N PRO A 59 23.28 -8.46 -1.15
CA PRO A 59 24.47 -7.98 -1.87
C PRO A 59 25.10 -6.71 -1.29
N GLY A 60 24.38 -5.95 -0.47
CA GLY A 60 24.90 -4.81 0.26
C GLY A 60 25.79 -5.20 1.44
N LEU A 61 25.65 -6.41 1.99
CA LEU A 61 26.45 -6.88 3.13
C LEU A 61 27.88 -7.23 2.70
N LEU A 62 28.84 -6.36 3.03
CA LEU A 62 30.26 -6.57 2.75
C LEU A 62 30.91 -7.31 3.93
N THR A 63 30.60 -8.59 4.09
CA THR A 63 31.01 -9.44 5.24
C THR A 63 32.54 -9.54 5.44
N THR A 64 33.34 -9.23 4.43
CA THR A 64 34.81 -9.20 4.51
C THR A 64 35.37 -7.82 4.89
N ARG A 65 34.53 -6.79 4.97
CA ARG A 65 34.91 -5.39 5.26
C ARG A 65 34.44 -4.99 6.66
N ARG A 66 35.21 -5.40 7.67
CA ARG A 66 34.93 -5.07 9.07
C ARG A 66 35.38 -3.65 9.40
N VAL A 67 34.44 -2.80 9.79
CA VAL A 67 34.69 -1.40 10.15
C VAL A 67 34.93 -1.26 11.65
N LEU A 68 34.12 -1.93 12.49
CA LEU A 68 34.27 -1.90 13.94
C LEU A 68 35.08 -3.11 14.41
N LYS A 69 36.11 -2.85 15.22
CA LYS A 69 36.96 -3.91 15.75
C LYS A 69 36.18 -4.77 16.73
N LEU A 70 36.55 -6.05 16.77
CA LEU A 70 36.08 -7.03 17.73
C LEU A 70 37.27 -7.62 18.49
N THR A 71 37.23 -7.58 19.82
CA THR A 71 38.18 -8.23 20.73
C THR A 71 37.50 -9.31 21.53
N TYR A 72 38.30 -10.12 22.22
CA TYR A 72 37.78 -11.19 23.06
C TYR A 72 38.53 -11.29 24.40
N ASP A 73 39.08 -10.18 24.84
CA ASP A 73 40.03 -10.10 25.94
C ASP A 73 39.37 -10.37 27.29
N ASN A 74 38.04 -10.16 27.41
CA ASN A 74 37.31 -10.36 28.67
C ASN A 74 36.75 -11.78 28.85
N GLY A 75 36.96 -12.68 27.88
CA GLY A 75 36.49 -14.07 27.97
C GLY A 75 34.97 -14.21 27.97
N LYS A 76 34.24 -13.24 27.39
CA LYS A 76 32.78 -13.21 27.30
C LYS A 76 32.26 -14.45 26.54
N VAL A 77 31.19 -15.04 27.05
CA VAL A 77 30.53 -16.23 26.49
C VAL A 77 29.01 -16.06 26.46
N THR A 78 28.33 -16.88 25.66
CA THR A 78 26.86 -16.96 25.69
C THR A 78 26.33 -17.49 27.04
N ALA A 79 25.07 -17.22 27.36
CA ALA A 79 24.45 -17.64 28.63
C ALA A 79 24.45 -19.16 28.86
N ASP A 80 24.30 -19.94 27.78
CA ASP A 80 24.44 -21.40 27.76
C ASP A 80 25.89 -21.89 27.73
N ASN A 81 26.86 -20.97 27.74
CA ASN A 81 28.29 -21.24 27.72
C ASN A 81 28.74 -22.08 26.50
N GLU A 82 28.05 -22.04 25.36
CA GLU A 82 28.49 -22.79 24.17
C GLU A 82 29.51 -22.00 23.32
N TYR A 83 29.35 -20.68 23.22
CA TYR A 83 30.14 -19.84 22.32
C TYR A 83 30.92 -18.78 23.06
N ARG A 84 32.06 -18.40 22.48
CA ARG A 84 32.79 -17.18 22.85
C ARG A 84 32.27 -16.01 22.04
N VAL A 85 31.96 -14.91 22.70
CA VAL A 85 31.37 -13.70 22.10
C VAL A 85 32.37 -12.54 22.20
N PRO A 86 32.46 -11.66 21.19
CA PRO A 86 33.29 -10.46 21.29
C PRO A 86 32.90 -9.56 22.46
N ASP A 87 33.86 -8.81 22.99
CA ASP A 87 33.63 -7.92 24.13
C ASP A 87 32.64 -6.79 23.78
N GLU A 88 32.72 -6.29 22.54
CA GLU A 88 31.94 -5.18 22.00
C GLU A 88 30.54 -5.57 21.51
N VAL A 89 30.17 -6.85 21.60
CA VAL A 89 28.95 -7.39 20.99
C VAL A 89 28.05 -8.01 22.04
N ASP A 90 26.78 -7.67 21.99
CA ASP A 90 25.71 -8.42 22.64
C ASP A 90 25.13 -9.45 21.66
N PHE A 91 25.04 -10.70 22.08
CA PHE A 91 24.58 -11.79 21.23
C PHE A 91 23.53 -12.62 21.97
N VAL A 92 22.32 -12.62 21.44
CA VAL A 92 21.17 -13.28 22.04
C VAL A 92 20.68 -14.37 21.09
N ARG A 93 20.55 -15.59 21.62
CA ARG A 93 19.92 -16.72 20.92
C ARG A 93 18.54 -16.98 21.49
N ARG A 94 17.60 -17.36 20.63
CA ARG A 94 16.26 -17.80 21.03
C ARG A 94 16.16 -19.32 20.95
N SER A 95 15.55 -19.93 21.96
CA SER A 95 15.28 -21.36 22.02
C SER A 95 14.11 -21.79 21.13
N SER A 96 13.22 -20.86 20.78
CA SER A 96 12.12 -21.04 19.83
C SER A 96 12.03 -19.84 18.87
N SER A 97 11.67 -20.10 17.61
CA SER A 97 11.57 -19.05 16.60
C SER A 97 10.26 -18.28 16.70
N TYR A 98 10.33 -16.95 16.74
CA TYR A 98 9.16 -16.12 16.53
C TYR A 98 8.85 -16.07 15.02
N THR A 99 7.63 -16.43 14.63
CA THR A 99 7.21 -16.45 13.22
C THR A 99 6.21 -15.34 12.96
N SER A 100 6.47 -14.52 11.94
CA SER A 100 5.53 -13.52 11.43
C SER A 100 5.29 -13.71 9.93
N GLN A 101 4.17 -13.16 9.46
CA GLN A 101 3.84 -13.07 8.04
C GLN A 101 3.63 -11.61 7.68
N GLU A 102 4.13 -11.22 6.51
CA GLU A 102 3.98 -9.88 5.97
C GLU A 102 3.49 -9.95 4.54
N LYS A 103 2.71 -8.96 4.15
CA LYS A 103 2.11 -8.83 2.83
C LYS A 103 2.25 -7.40 2.35
N ASP A 104 2.66 -7.23 1.11
CA ASP A 104 2.89 -5.92 0.50
C ASP A 104 2.38 -5.89 -0.93
N THR A 105 1.82 -4.74 -1.32
CA THR A 105 1.57 -4.41 -2.72
C THR A 105 2.53 -3.32 -3.17
N PHE A 106 3.20 -3.52 -4.29
CA PHE A 106 4.08 -2.52 -4.89
C PHE A 106 3.86 -2.44 -6.41
N TYR A 107 4.16 -1.29 -7.00
CA TYR A 107 3.80 -0.94 -8.38
C TYR A 107 4.90 -0.06 -9.00
N GLY A 108 6.12 -0.25 -8.54
CA GLY A 108 7.30 0.38 -9.09
C GLY A 108 8.49 0.31 -8.16
N THR A 109 9.57 0.97 -8.55
CA THR A 109 10.86 0.96 -7.86
C THR A 109 10.80 1.70 -6.54
N LYS A 110 9.99 2.76 -6.43
CA LYS A 110 9.83 3.51 -5.18
C LYS A 110 9.08 2.69 -4.13
N SER A 111 7.93 2.12 -4.48
CA SER A 111 7.16 1.24 -3.59
C SER A 111 7.91 -0.06 -3.27
N TYR A 112 8.69 -0.61 -4.22
CA TYR A 112 9.57 -1.75 -3.95
C TYR A 112 10.69 -1.41 -2.96
N ALA A 113 11.38 -0.27 -3.14
CA ALA A 113 12.39 0.18 -2.19
C ALA A 113 11.79 0.42 -0.80
N LYS A 114 10.59 1.01 -0.71
CA LYS A 114 9.87 1.18 0.55
C LYS A 114 9.61 -0.16 1.26
N LYS A 115 9.13 -1.17 0.52
CA LYS A 115 8.96 -2.54 1.05
C LYS A 115 10.27 -3.06 1.65
N LEU A 116 11.39 -2.91 0.93
CA LEU A 116 12.69 -3.37 1.39
C LEU A 116 13.21 -2.57 2.60
N SER A 117 12.88 -1.28 2.67
CA SER A 117 13.34 -0.41 3.74
C SER A 117 12.81 -0.81 5.12
N HIS A 118 11.68 -1.52 5.20
CA HIS A 118 11.18 -2.07 6.47
C HIS A 118 12.16 -3.07 7.12
N GLN A 119 13.15 -3.57 6.38
CA GLN A 119 14.15 -4.52 6.88
C GLN A 119 15.53 -3.89 7.07
N VAL A 120 15.68 -2.60 6.75
CA VAL A 120 16.94 -1.87 6.83
C VAL A 120 16.67 -0.54 7.52
N ASN A 121 16.96 -0.48 8.81
CA ASN A 121 16.81 0.72 9.61
C ASN A 121 18.10 1.56 9.48
N VAL A 122 17.95 2.85 9.19
CA VAL A 122 19.09 3.77 9.00
C VAL A 122 18.92 4.95 9.93
N ASP A 123 20.00 5.40 10.57
CA ASP A 123 19.98 6.64 11.36
C ASP A 123 19.63 7.87 10.48
N VAL A 124 18.96 8.85 11.08
CA VAL A 124 18.18 9.90 10.41
C VAL A 124 19.04 10.79 9.52
N ASP A 125 20.28 11.09 9.93
CA ASP A 125 21.15 12.07 9.28
C ASP A 125 21.63 11.67 7.88
N VAL A 126 21.80 10.37 7.61
CA VAL A 126 22.24 9.84 6.30
C VAL A 126 21.05 9.36 5.45
N SER A 127 19.91 9.08 6.08
CA SER A 127 18.72 8.54 5.41
C SER A 127 18.22 9.41 4.25
N ALA A 128 18.30 10.75 4.38
CA ALA A 128 17.73 11.69 3.40
C ALA A 128 18.45 11.64 2.03
N VAL A 129 19.77 11.41 2.01
CA VAL A 129 20.56 11.40 0.76
C VAL A 129 20.23 10.18 -0.09
N PHE A 130 20.03 9.03 0.55
CA PHE A 130 19.79 7.76 -0.13
C PHE A 130 18.30 7.39 -0.26
N ALA A 131 17.37 8.15 0.33
CA ALA A 131 15.95 7.79 0.39
C ALA A 131 15.35 7.39 -0.97
N SER A 132 15.72 8.07 -2.06
CA SER A 132 15.26 7.73 -3.42
C SER A 132 16.19 6.80 -4.21
N PHE A 133 17.30 6.35 -3.62
CA PHE A 133 18.31 5.53 -4.29
C PHE A 133 18.57 4.19 -3.59
N GLN A 134 17.88 3.91 -2.48
CA GLN A 134 18.04 2.66 -1.76
C GLN A 134 17.80 1.47 -2.70
N PHE A 135 18.71 0.51 -2.66
CA PHE A 135 18.65 -0.75 -3.39
C PHE A 135 18.70 -0.63 -4.93
N ALA A 136 18.93 0.59 -5.45
CA ALA A 136 18.75 0.90 -6.86
C ALA A 136 19.71 0.15 -7.79
N ALA A 137 20.88 -0.28 -7.33
CA ALA A 137 21.82 -1.08 -8.13
C ALA A 137 21.59 -2.60 -8.00
N SER A 138 20.64 -3.05 -7.18
CA SER A 138 20.37 -4.47 -7.01
C SER A 138 19.72 -5.08 -8.25
N HIS A 139 19.99 -6.36 -8.51
CA HIS A 139 19.47 -7.07 -9.67
C HIS A 139 17.92 -7.05 -9.72
N GLN A 140 17.26 -7.21 -8.57
CA GLN A 140 15.81 -7.26 -8.53
C GLN A 140 15.17 -5.89 -8.76
N TYR A 141 15.74 -4.84 -8.18
CA TYR A 141 15.31 -3.46 -8.45
C TYR A 141 15.41 -3.14 -9.94
N GLN A 142 16.54 -3.49 -10.58
CA GLN A 142 16.74 -3.29 -12.02
C GLN A 142 15.76 -4.10 -12.87
N SER A 143 15.36 -5.29 -12.40
CA SER A 143 14.34 -6.10 -13.07
C SER A 143 12.96 -5.42 -13.03
N ILE A 144 12.59 -4.84 -11.89
CA ILE A 144 11.34 -4.07 -11.73
C ILE A 144 11.40 -2.80 -12.58
N LYS A 145 12.51 -2.06 -12.54
CA LYS A 145 12.73 -0.87 -13.38
C LYS A 145 12.56 -1.15 -14.88
N ASN A 146 13.02 -2.31 -15.35
CA ASN A 146 12.84 -2.71 -16.75
C ASN A 146 11.37 -3.06 -17.08
N ASP A 147 10.67 -3.70 -16.13
CA ASP A 147 9.25 -4.03 -16.22
C ASP A 147 8.39 -2.74 -16.33
N GLU A 148 8.70 -1.70 -15.55
CA GLU A 148 8.07 -0.36 -15.62
C GLU A 148 8.20 0.26 -17.01
N ASN A 149 9.39 0.20 -17.60
CA ASN A 149 9.69 0.83 -18.89
C ASN A 149 9.05 0.12 -20.09
N THR A 150 8.60 -1.13 -19.93
CA THR A 150 8.16 -1.96 -21.06
C THR A 150 6.67 -2.28 -21.07
N LYS A 151 6.08 -2.64 -19.92
CA LYS A 151 4.71 -3.17 -19.87
C LYS A 151 3.87 -2.64 -18.71
N GLY A 152 4.50 -2.25 -17.61
CA GLY A 152 3.83 -1.85 -16.38
C GLY A 152 3.17 -3.04 -15.67
N TYR A 153 3.52 -3.24 -14.41
CA TYR A 153 3.02 -4.32 -13.58
C TYR A 153 2.65 -3.80 -12.19
N VAL A 154 1.67 -4.46 -11.57
CA VAL A 154 1.40 -4.34 -10.14
C VAL A 154 1.76 -5.68 -9.50
N TYR A 155 2.40 -5.64 -8.34
CA TYR A 155 2.97 -6.79 -7.66
C TYR A 155 2.32 -6.98 -6.29
N PHE A 156 2.06 -8.23 -5.96
CA PHE A 156 1.67 -8.65 -4.61
C PHE A 156 2.79 -9.53 -4.05
N SER A 157 3.20 -9.31 -2.82
CA SER A 157 4.23 -10.12 -2.16
C SER A 157 3.71 -10.63 -0.84
N GLU A 158 3.95 -11.90 -0.54
CA GLU A 158 3.73 -12.50 0.76
C GLU A 158 5.02 -13.14 1.26
N GLN A 159 5.34 -12.97 2.53
CA GLN A 159 6.55 -13.53 3.13
C GLN A 159 6.31 -14.05 4.54
N THR A 160 7.11 -15.04 4.92
CA THR A 160 7.21 -15.60 6.27
C THR A 160 8.59 -15.33 6.82
N ILE A 161 8.66 -14.78 8.03
CA ILE A 161 9.90 -14.44 8.72
C ILE A 161 9.99 -15.27 9.99
N GLN A 162 11.16 -15.86 10.25
CA GLN A 162 11.46 -16.61 11.46
C GLN A 162 12.69 -15.99 12.13
N ASN A 163 12.51 -15.42 13.33
CA ASN A 163 13.60 -14.83 14.11
C ASN A 163 14.17 -15.87 15.10
N TYR A 164 15.48 -16.10 15.03
CA TYR A 164 16.24 -17.04 15.86
C TYR A 164 17.15 -16.37 16.90
N GLY A 165 17.24 -15.04 16.90
CA GLY A 165 18.12 -14.28 17.79
C GLY A 165 18.53 -12.93 17.21
N SER A 166 19.44 -12.27 17.90
CA SER A 166 19.98 -10.98 17.50
C SER A 166 21.46 -10.86 17.83
N ILE A 167 22.14 -9.99 17.10
CA ILE A 167 23.52 -9.59 17.37
C ILE A 167 23.62 -8.07 17.25
N ARG A 168 24.18 -7.42 18.26
CA ARG A 168 24.22 -5.96 18.35
C ARG A 168 25.57 -5.48 18.85
N TYR A 169 26.08 -4.42 18.24
CA TYR A 169 27.26 -3.71 18.69
C TYR A 169 26.92 -2.78 19.85
N LEU A 170 27.74 -2.78 20.90
CA LEU A 170 27.51 -2.00 22.12
C LEU A 170 27.97 -0.55 21.95
N GLU A 171 27.42 0.17 20.96
CA GLU A 171 27.86 1.54 20.60
C GLU A 171 27.87 2.53 21.76
N ALA A 172 26.90 2.41 22.69
CA ALA A 172 26.81 3.26 23.87
C ALA A 172 28.06 3.17 24.78
N LEU A 173 28.80 2.07 24.70
CA LEU A 173 30.04 1.84 25.45
C LEU A 173 31.30 2.21 24.66
N ALA A 174 31.17 2.65 23.40
CA ALA A 174 32.33 2.89 22.54
C ALA A 174 33.33 3.88 23.16
N ASN A 175 32.83 4.97 23.73
CA ASN A 175 33.69 5.96 24.37
C ASN A 175 34.22 5.50 25.74
N THR A 176 33.40 4.82 26.55
CA THR A 176 33.77 4.43 27.92
C THR A 176 34.76 3.28 27.93
N ASP A 177 34.56 2.32 27.03
CA ASP A 177 35.30 1.06 26.99
C ASP A 177 36.39 1.10 25.90
N GLY A 178 36.46 2.20 25.14
CA GLY A 178 37.52 2.46 24.16
C GLY A 178 37.40 1.62 22.90
N PHE A 179 36.17 1.36 22.43
CA PHE A 179 35.96 0.63 21.19
C PHE A 179 36.46 1.43 20.00
N GLU A 180 37.21 0.76 19.12
CA GLU A 180 37.92 1.41 18.02
C GLU A 180 37.54 0.80 16.66
N PRO A 181 37.64 1.57 15.56
CA PRO A 181 37.51 1.01 14.23
C PRO A 181 38.65 0.03 13.94
N SER A 182 38.42 -0.91 13.03
CA SER A 182 39.42 -1.90 12.60
C SER A 182 40.62 -1.20 11.98
N ARG A 183 41.81 -1.80 12.10
CA ARG A 183 43.04 -1.22 11.52
C ARG A 183 42.92 -1.00 10.02
N GLU A 184 42.32 -1.94 9.29
CA GLU A 184 42.13 -1.83 7.84
C GLU A 184 41.28 -0.61 7.47
N PHE A 185 40.17 -0.41 8.18
CA PHE A 185 39.31 0.76 7.98
C PHE A 185 40.04 2.05 8.35
N ARG A 186 40.70 2.08 9.51
CA ARG A 186 41.45 3.27 9.97
C ARG A 186 42.47 3.73 8.94
N VAL A 187 43.29 2.81 8.42
CA VAL A 187 44.31 3.15 7.41
C VAL A 187 43.66 3.65 6.11
N ALA A 188 42.55 3.03 5.68
CA ALA A 188 41.85 3.44 4.47
C ALA A 188 41.25 4.85 4.60
N VAL A 189 40.54 5.14 5.70
CA VAL A 189 39.91 6.45 5.91
C VAL A 189 40.94 7.55 6.20
N CYS A 190 42.04 7.22 6.89
CA CYS A 190 43.14 8.15 7.13
C CYS A 190 43.93 8.50 5.85
N GLY A 191 43.85 7.65 4.82
CA GLY A 191 44.46 7.90 3.51
C GLY A 191 43.66 8.84 2.59
N LEU A 192 42.43 9.21 2.97
CA LEU A 192 41.59 10.11 2.17
C LEU A 192 42.12 11.55 2.17
N PRO A 193 42.03 12.27 1.04
CA PRO A 193 42.48 13.65 0.96
C PRO A 193 41.55 14.58 1.74
N THR A 194 42.12 15.55 2.47
CA THR A 194 41.34 16.55 3.22
C THR A 194 40.62 17.55 2.31
N THR A 195 41.14 17.79 1.11
CA THR A 195 40.39 18.47 0.04
C THR A 195 39.57 17.41 -0.70
N TYR A 196 38.27 17.65 -0.86
CA TYR A 196 37.37 16.72 -1.51
C TYR A 196 37.84 16.38 -2.93
N ASP A 197 38.17 15.10 -3.15
CA ASP A 197 38.50 14.53 -4.45
C ASP A 197 37.47 13.45 -4.78
N LYS A 198 36.59 13.75 -5.73
CA LYS A 198 35.48 12.84 -6.07
C LYS A 198 35.97 11.43 -6.39
N ALA A 199 37.06 11.27 -7.15
CA ALA A 199 37.53 9.94 -7.55
C ALA A 199 38.05 9.12 -6.36
N ALA A 200 38.82 9.73 -5.46
CA ALA A 200 39.33 9.08 -4.26
C ALA A 200 38.18 8.63 -3.34
N TYR A 201 37.19 9.50 -3.13
CA TYR A 201 36.05 9.19 -2.27
C TYR A 201 35.09 8.17 -2.90
N MET A 202 34.85 8.21 -4.22
CA MET A 202 34.05 7.17 -4.89
C MET A 202 34.73 5.79 -4.83
N THR A 203 36.06 5.74 -4.93
CA THR A 203 36.84 4.50 -4.75
C THR A 203 36.66 3.96 -3.33
N PHE A 204 36.78 4.82 -2.32
CA PHE A 204 36.60 4.45 -0.93
C PHE A 204 35.17 3.91 -0.65
N LEU A 205 34.14 4.60 -1.11
CA LEU A 205 32.74 4.14 -0.95
C LEU A 205 32.45 2.86 -1.74
N SER A 206 33.12 2.63 -2.87
CA SER A 206 32.99 1.38 -3.62
C SER A 206 33.57 0.18 -2.85
N ASP A 207 34.64 0.41 -2.07
CA ASP A 207 35.33 -0.62 -1.29
C ASP A 207 34.70 -0.87 0.10
N TRP A 208 34.18 0.18 0.72
CA TRP A 208 33.69 0.20 2.11
C TRP A 208 32.20 0.45 2.24
N GLY A 209 31.47 0.60 1.13
CA GLY A 209 30.05 0.91 1.15
C GLY A 209 29.75 2.29 1.74
N THR A 210 28.56 2.40 2.32
CA THR A 210 27.93 3.66 2.73
C THR A 210 27.58 3.71 4.21
N HIS A 211 27.38 2.55 4.82
CA HIS A 211 26.88 2.37 6.17
C HIS A 211 27.65 1.25 6.88
N VAL A 212 27.42 1.10 8.17
CA VAL A 212 27.93 0.00 8.99
C VAL A 212 26.79 -0.66 9.73
N VAL A 213 26.76 -1.99 9.70
CA VAL A 213 25.77 -2.78 10.44
C VAL A 213 26.09 -2.74 11.93
N THR A 214 25.22 -2.16 12.72
CA THR A 214 25.36 -2.08 14.19
C THR A 214 24.46 -3.08 14.89
N GLU A 215 23.35 -3.47 14.28
CA GLU A 215 22.51 -4.57 14.73
C GLU A 215 22.07 -5.45 13.56
N ALA A 216 21.91 -6.75 13.82
CA ALA A 216 21.22 -7.66 12.92
C ALA A 216 20.30 -8.58 13.71
N GLN A 217 19.03 -8.64 13.30
CA GLN A 217 18.12 -9.70 13.68
C GLN A 217 18.42 -10.91 12.80
N LEU A 218 18.63 -12.08 13.41
CA LEU A 218 19.17 -13.26 12.76
C LEU A 218 18.07 -14.30 12.61
N GLY A 219 17.92 -14.84 11.41
CA GLY A 219 16.74 -15.62 11.10
C GLY A 219 16.76 -16.30 9.75
N SER A 220 15.55 -16.69 9.33
CA SER A 220 15.25 -16.99 7.95
C SER A 220 14.03 -16.21 7.46
N ARG A 221 13.99 -15.95 6.17
CA ARG A 221 12.87 -15.32 5.47
C ARG A 221 12.62 -16.10 4.19
N SER A 222 11.36 -16.35 3.89
CA SER A 222 10.95 -16.89 2.60
C SER A 222 9.75 -16.14 2.09
N GLY A 223 9.69 -15.87 0.79
CA GLY A 223 8.59 -15.12 0.22
C GLY A 223 8.32 -15.45 -1.23
N THR A 224 7.08 -15.20 -1.64
CA THR A 224 6.62 -15.33 -3.01
C THR A 224 6.07 -13.99 -3.46
N THR A 225 6.55 -13.53 -4.61
CA THR A 225 6.04 -12.35 -5.30
C THR A 225 5.24 -12.79 -6.51
N TYR A 226 4.08 -12.20 -6.67
CA TYR A 226 3.16 -12.34 -7.79
C TYR A 226 3.13 -11.03 -8.57
N ARG A 227 2.81 -11.09 -9.85
CA ARG A 227 2.61 -9.90 -10.67
C ARG A 227 1.42 -10.03 -11.59
N GLU A 228 0.84 -8.88 -11.91
CA GLU A 228 -0.28 -8.75 -12.83
C GLU A 228 -0.06 -7.55 -13.75
N ASP A 229 -0.41 -7.71 -15.03
CA ASP A 229 -0.35 -6.61 -15.99
C ASP A 229 -1.27 -5.47 -15.49
N THR A 230 -0.81 -4.23 -15.55
CA THR A 230 -1.56 -3.05 -15.02
C THR A 230 -3.00 -3.00 -15.53
N SER A 231 -3.25 -3.36 -16.79
CA SER A 231 -4.61 -3.38 -17.33
C SER A 231 -5.50 -4.45 -16.71
N SER A 232 -4.96 -5.62 -16.39
CA SER A 232 -5.74 -6.69 -15.75
C SER A 232 -6.01 -6.30 -14.30
N PHE A 233 -4.99 -5.81 -13.59
CA PHE A 233 -5.11 -5.34 -12.22
C PHE A 233 -6.20 -4.28 -12.08
N ILE A 234 -6.18 -3.23 -12.91
CA ILE A 234 -7.20 -2.17 -12.85
C ILE A 234 -8.61 -2.74 -13.12
N LYS A 235 -8.75 -3.66 -14.08
CA LYS A 235 -10.05 -4.31 -14.37
C LYS A 235 -10.59 -5.07 -13.15
N ASP A 236 -9.73 -5.80 -12.46
CA ASP A 236 -10.13 -6.53 -11.26
C ASP A 236 -10.38 -5.58 -10.08
N SER A 237 -9.56 -4.53 -9.88
CA SER A 237 -9.79 -3.49 -8.87
C SER A 237 -11.16 -2.81 -9.02
N THR A 238 -11.68 -2.69 -10.24
CA THR A 238 -13.02 -2.10 -10.46
C THR A 238 -14.18 -2.94 -9.94
N ARG A 239 -13.97 -4.24 -9.76
CA ARG A 239 -14.98 -5.17 -9.26
C ARG A 239 -15.00 -5.20 -7.73
N ASP A 240 -13.83 -5.02 -7.13
CA ASP A 240 -13.62 -5.28 -5.71
C ASP A 240 -13.51 -3.98 -4.88
N MET A 241 -13.28 -2.81 -5.51
CA MET A 241 -12.99 -1.56 -4.79
C MET A 241 -13.36 -0.29 -5.57
N SER A 242 -14.63 0.14 -5.47
CA SER A 242 -15.09 1.33 -6.19
C SER A 242 -14.48 2.66 -5.71
N ASN A 243 -13.81 2.68 -4.55
CA ASN A 243 -13.31 3.90 -3.91
C ASN A 243 -11.89 4.30 -4.37
N SER A 244 -10.98 3.36 -4.65
CA SER A 244 -9.64 3.66 -5.16
C SER A 244 -9.61 3.91 -6.67
N VAL A 245 -10.67 3.55 -7.39
CA VAL A 245 -10.75 3.64 -8.85
C VAL A 245 -11.35 4.97 -9.27
N SER A 246 -10.69 5.66 -10.21
CA SER A 246 -11.18 6.92 -10.78
C SER A 246 -11.18 6.92 -12.30
N VAL A 247 -12.17 7.60 -12.88
CA VAL A 247 -12.23 7.87 -14.32
C VAL A 247 -11.60 9.24 -14.60
N GLY A 248 -10.48 9.21 -15.32
CA GLY A 248 -9.68 10.36 -15.68
C GLY A 248 -9.96 10.86 -17.10
N GLY A 249 -9.33 11.99 -17.41
CA GLY A 249 -9.37 12.62 -18.73
C GLY A 249 -8.43 11.98 -19.76
N SER A 250 -8.05 12.77 -20.78
CA SER A 250 -7.33 12.26 -21.93
C SER A 250 -5.99 11.63 -21.53
N TYR A 251 -5.75 10.39 -21.96
CA TYR A 251 -4.54 9.65 -21.67
C TYR A 251 -4.06 8.94 -22.93
N LYS A 252 -2.77 9.11 -23.28
CA LYS A 252 -2.21 8.72 -24.58
C LYS A 252 -3.03 9.34 -25.73
N ILE A 253 -3.63 8.51 -26.58
CA ILE A 253 -4.40 8.92 -27.77
C ILE A 253 -5.93 8.85 -27.56
N VAL A 254 -6.40 8.50 -26.36
CA VAL A 254 -7.84 8.35 -26.08
C VAL A 254 -8.32 9.43 -25.12
N SER A 255 -9.60 9.75 -25.23
CA SER A 255 -10.34 10.74 -24.43
C SER A 255 -10.99 10.14 -23.18
N ALA A 256 -10.35 9.17 -22.53
CA ALA A 256 -10.71 8.75 -21.18
C ALA A 256 -9.67 7.77 -20.65
N SER A 257 -9.44 7.82 -19.34
CA SER A 257 -8.57 6.87 -18.65
C SER A 257 -9.27 6.27 -17.44
N LEU A 258 -8.75 5.12 -17.01
CA LEU A 258 -9.10 4.51 -15.76
C LEU A 258 -7.83 4.37 -14.93
N SER A 259 -7.85 4.88 -13.71
CA SER A 259 -6.68 4.96 -12.84
C SER A 259 -7.03 4.41 -11.46
N VAL A 260 -6.07 3.75 -10.83
CA VAL A 260 -6.17 3.33 -9.42
C VAL A 260 -5.28 4.25 -8.61
N ASP A 261 -5.87 4.89 -7.60
CA ASP A 261 -5.13 5.56 -6.54
C ASP A 261 -4.51 4.47 -5.64
N MET A 262 -3.22 4.24 -5.82
CA MET A 262 -2.51 3.20 -5.11
C MET A 262 -2.27 3.53 -3.63
N ASP A 263 -2.22 4.81 -3.26
CA ASP A 263 -2.08 5.23 -1.87
C ASP A 263 -3.39 4.97 -1.09
N ARG A 264 -4.55 5.13 -1.75
CA ARG A 264 -5.84 4.69 -1.20
C ARG A 264 -5.96 3.17 -1.23
N PHE A 265 -5.61 2.53 -2.34
CA PHE A 265 -5.71 1.07 -2.50
C PHE A 265 -4.96 0.31 -1.41
N THR A 266 -3.69 0.67 -1.16
CA THR A 266 -2.80 -0.02 -0.21
C THR A 266 -3.23 0.10 1.26
N LYS A 267 -4.21 0.94 1.57
CA LYS A 267 -4.80 1.07 2.91
C LYS A 267 -6.03 0.17 3.12
N THR A 268 -6.50 -0.53 2.10
CA THR A 268 -7.73 -1.34 2.16
C THR A 268 -7.44 -2.82 2.41
N ALA A 269 -8.45 -3.58 2.85
CA ALA A 269 -8.33 -5.03 3.02
C ALA A 269 -8.00 -5.76 1.69
N ALA A 270 -8.46 -5.24 0.56
CA ALA A 270 -8.23 -5.84 -0.75
C ALA A 270 -6.77 -5.78 -1.21
N SER A 271 -5.95 -4.84 -0.69
CA SER A 271 -4.50 -4.87 -0.96
C SER A 271 -3.77 -6.02 -0.28
N GLN A 272 -4.45 -6.74 0.62
CA GLN A 272 -3.96 -7.93 1.32
C GLN A 272 -4.43 -9.23 0.64
N GLU A 273 -5.29 -9.11 -0.37
CA GLU A 273 -5.74 -10.21 -1.19
C GLU A 273 -4.71 -10.52 -2.28
N LYS A 274 -4.54 -11.81 -2.51
CA LYS A 274 -3.54 -12.33 -3.44
C LYS A 274 -4.05 -12.24 -4.87
N PHE A 275 -3.30 -11.57 -5.74
CA PHE A 275 -3.59 -11.44 -7.17
C PHE A 275 -2.39 -11.78 -8.06
N GLY A 276 -2.64 -11.89 -9.36
CA GLY A 276 -1.61 -12.13 -10.36
C GLY A 276 -1.03 -13.56 -10.36
N LYS A 277 0.10 -13.71 -11.06
CA LYS A 277 0.81 -14.99 -11.23
C LYS A 277 2.16 -14.95 -10.56
N VAL A 278 2.64 -16.11 -10.08
CA VAL A 278 3.96 -16.25 -9.46
C VAL A 278 5.01 -15.65 -10.40
N TYR A 279 5.74 -14.67 -9.88
CA TYR A 279 6.82 -13.97 -10.55
C TYR A 279 8.17 -14.42 -10.02
N LYS A 280 8.30 -14.52 -8.69
CA LYS A 280 9.55 -14.85 -8.00
C LYS A 280 9.25 -15.55 -6.68
N GLU A 281 10.16 -16.43 -6.28
CA GLU A 281 10.26 -16.98 -4.93
C GLU A 281 11.68 -16.74 -4.42
N TYR A 282 11.83 -16.46 -3.14
CA TYR A 282 13.15 -16.29 -2.53
C TYR A 282 13.21 -16.87 -1.13
N THR A 283 14.44 -17.23 -0.72
CA THR A 283 14.77 -17.59 0.65
C THR A 283 16.07 -16.90 1.07
N VAL A 284 16.09 -16.36 2.28
CA VAL A 284 17.25 -15.79 2.97
C VAL A 284 17.42 -16.54 4.27
N GLY A 285 18.63 -17.03 4.55
CA GLY A 285 18.95 -17.83 5.72
C GLY A 285 18.23 -19.18 5.84
N SER A 286 18.58 -19.90 6.90
CA SER A 286 17.93 -21.13 7.34
C SER A 286 18.18 -21.32 8.84
N LEU A 287 17.62 -22.36 9.46
CA LEU A 287 17.91 -22.70 10.86
C LEU A 287 19.39 -23.06 11.10
N GLU A 288 20.07 -23.60 10.07
CA GLU A 288 21.50 -23.93 10.16
C GLU A 288 22.38 -22.70 9.88
N TYR A 289 21.96 -21.89 8.90
CA TYR A 289 22.68 -20.71 8.45
C TYR A 289 21.81 -19.47 8.68
N ASN A 290 21.76 -18.99 9.93
CA ASN A 290 21.00 -17.80 10.28
C ASN A 290 21.61 -16.57 9.60
N GLU A 291 20.84 -15.91 8.74
CA GLU A 291 21.24 -14.70 8.03
C GLU A 291 20.48 -13.49 8.57
N PRO A 292 20.96 -12.25 8.33
CA PRO A 292 20.22 -11.06 8.72
C PRO A 292 18.85 -11.01 8.04
N ILE A 293 17.80 -10.97 8.85
CA ILE A 293 16.43 -10.72 8.41
C ILE A 293 16.08 -9.23 8.53
N SER A 294 16.64 -8.53 9.51
CA SER A 294 16.65 -7.06 9.53
C SER A 294 18.00 -6.58 10.05
N ILE A 295 18.38 -5.36 9.68
CA ILE A 295 19.62 -4.73 10.10
C ILE A 295 19.38 -3.28 10.51
N ASP A 296 20.15 -2.84 11.50
CA ASP A 296 20.26 -1.44 11.86
C ASP A 296 21.62 -0.92 11.42
N LEU A 297 21.62 0.28 10.86
CA LEU A 297 22.74 0.89 10.19
C LEU A 297 23.04 2.28 10.74
N ILE A 298 24.32 2.55 10.95
CA ILE A 298 24.85 3.92 11.07
C ILE A 298 25.57 4.30 9.79
N GLY A 299 25.57 5.59 9.46
CA GLY A 299 26.34 6.12 8.34
C GLY A 299 27.84 5.88 8.52
N LEU A 300 28.56 5.63 7.41
CA LEU A 300 30.01 5.46 7.47
C LEU A 300 30.73 6.73 8.00
N ASN A 301 30.14 7.90 7.83
CA ASN A 301 30.58 9.16 8.43
C ASN A 301 30.44 9.18 9.96
N GLU A 302 29.46 8.49 10.54
CA GLU A 302 29.21 8.50 12.00
C GLU A 302 30.25 7.66 12.75
N VAL A 303 30.87 6.68 12.09
CA VAL A 303 32.03 5.95 12.62
C VAL A 303 33.21 6.90 12.88
N LEU A 304 33.23 8.09 12.28
CA LEU A 304 34.27 9.11 12.48
C LEU A 304 33.96 10.01 13.69
N ASP A 305 32.90 9.74 14.45
CA ASP A 305 32.64 10.41 15.71
C ASP A 305 33.73 10.13 16.73
N SER A 306 34.00 11.11 17.60
CA SER A 306 35.05 11.00 18.62
C SER A 306 34.90 9.78 19.52
N LYS A 307 33.67 9.27 19.71
CA LYS A 307 33.37 8.10 20.54
C LYS A 307 34.13 6.84 20.11
N PHE A 308 34.45 6.71 18.81
CA PHE A 308 35.22 5.58 18.28
C PHE A 308 36.73 5.89 18.13
N TRP A 309 37.15 7.16 18.28
CA TRP A 309 38.52 7.61 18.00
C TRP A 309 39.24 8.13 19.25
N THR A 310 39.02 7.47 20.39
CA THR A 310 39.63 7.83 21.69
C THR A 310 41.16 7.74 21.68
N ARG A 311 41.73 6.97 20.75
CA ARG A 311 43.18 6.73 20.60
C ARG A 311 43.79 7.37 19.34
N GLN A 312 43.20 8.44 18.81
CA GLN A 312 43.68 9.08 17.59
C GLN A 312 45.19 9.38 17.61
N THR A 313 45.72 9.94 18.70
CA THR A 313 47.15 10.26 18.86
C THR A 313 48.06 9.03 18.73
N ASP A 314 47.60 7.86 19.18
CA ASP A 314 48.35 6.61 19.04
C ASP A 314 48.46 6.21 17.57
N TYR A 315 47.37 6.38 16.80
CA TYR A 315 47.33 6.06 15.38
C TYR A 315 48.20 7.01 14.53
N GLU A 316 48.28 8.28 14.93
CA GLU A 316 49.19 9.24 14.30
C GLU A 316 50.66 8.91 14.60
N THR A 317 50.95 8.49 15.83
CA THR A 317 52.30 8.12 16.28
C THR A 317 52.76 6.79 15.66
N SER A 318 51.85 5.83 15.48
CA SER A 318 52.16 4.55 14.84
C SER A 318 52.33 4.64 13.32
N GLY A 319 51.91 5.74 12.71
CA GLY A 319 51.89 5.93 11.26
C GLY A 319 50.68 5.30 10.56
N ASP A 320 49.68 4.82 11.32
CA ASP A 320 48.40 4.39 10.75
C ASP A 320 47.62 5.60 10.18
N CYS A 321 47.79 6.78 10.77
CA CYS A 321 47.19 8.05 10.32
C CYS A 321 48.24 9.17 10.17
N PRO A 322 48.03 10.17 9.30
CA PRO A 322 48.90 11.34 9.20
C PRO A 322 48.95 12.15 10.51
N ALA A 323 50.05 12.84 10.79
CA ALA A 323 50.13 13.74 11.93
C ALA A 323 49.11 14.88 11.83
N ASN A 324 48.40 15.18 12.92
CA ASN A 324 47.29 16.15 12.97
C ASN A 324 46.17 15.82 11.98
N TRP A 325 45.77 14.54 11.89
CA TRP A 325 44.79 14.10 10.91
C TRP A 325 43.43 14.79 11.14
N GLN A 326 42.90 15.40 10.08
CA GLN A 326 41.68 16.22 10.13
C GLN A 326 40.41 15.37 10.03
N ARG A 327 40.14 14.54 11.04
CA ARG A 327 38.98 13.63 11.09
C ARG A 327 37.65 14.29 10.71
N GLY A 328 37.33 15.44 11.30
CA GLY A 328 36.08 16.16 11.04
C GLY A 328 35.96 16.65 9.59
N THR A 329 37.07 16.99 8.93
CA THR A 329 37.08 17.34 7.50
C THR A 329 36.81 16.11 6.64
N ILE A 330 37.42 14.97 6.96
CA ILE A 330 37.16 13.71 6.25
C ILE A 330 35.70 13.30 6.42
N GLN A 331 35.14 13.43 7.63
CA GLN A 331 33.72 13.17 7.92
C GLN A 331 32.79 14.01 7.04
N ALA A 332 33.02 15.32 6.95
CA ALA A 332 32.23 16.20 6.08
C ALA A 332 32.38 15.87 4.58
N ASN A 333 33.58 15.47 4.15
CA ASN A 333 33.82 15.05 2.77
C ASN A 333 33.14 13.70 2.44
N ILE A 334 33.01 12.76 3.39
CA ILE A 334 32.23 11.53 3.20
C ILE A 334 30.75 11.87 2.99
N LEU A 335 30.19 12.79 3.79
CA LEU A 335 28.82 13.27 3.58
C LEU A 335 28.64 13.93 2.20
N THR A 336 29.63 14.70 1.75
CA THR A 336 29.65 15.25 0.39
C THR A 336 29.67 14.13 -0.65
N ALA A 337 30.51 13.10 -0.44
CA ALA A 337 30.62 11.95 -1.32
C ALA A 337 29.31 11.16 -1.44
N PHE A 338 28.52 11.04 -0.38
CA PHE A 338 27.22 10.35 -0.44
C PHE A 338 26.28 10.96 -1.48
N ASN A 339 26.32 12.28 -1.70
CA ASN A 339 25.51 12.94 -2.74
C ASN A 339 25.96 12.57 -4.16
N ASP A 340 27.25 12.32 -4.36
CA ASP A 340 27.82 11.97 -5.66
C ASP A 340 27.70 10.46 -5.97
N TYR A 341 27.62 9.62 -4.94
CA TYR A 341 27.68 8.16 -5.06
C TYR A 341 26.56 7.54 -5.91
N PRO A 342 25.28 7.98 -5.86
CA PRO A 342 24.25 7.47 -6.76
C PRO A 342 24.59 7.70 -8.23
N SER A 343 24.99 8.92 -8.59
CA SER A 343 25.37 9.26 -9.96
C SER A 343 26.59 8.48 -10.45
N TYR A 344 27.54 8.18 -9.56
CA TYR A 344 28.72 7.38 -9.86
C TYR A 344 28.39 5.91 -10.15
N ASN A 345 27.32 5.37 -9.55
CA ASN A 345 26.85 4.01 -9.78
C ASN A 345 25.79 3.92 -10.91
N ASP A 346 25.62 4.98 -11.70
CA ASP A 346 24.65 5.06 -12.80
C ASP A 346 23.20 4.73 -12.36
N VAL A 347 22.84 5.04 -11.12
CA VAL A 347 21.47 4.86 -10.60
C VAL A 347 20.68 6.16 -10.67
N THR A 348 19.38 6.04 -10.85
CA THR A 348 18.43 7.18 -10.88
C THR A 348 17.51 7.10 -9.68
N PRO A 349 16.85 8.21 -9.29
CA PRO A 349 15.82 8.18 -8.26
C PRO A 349 14.75 7.13 -8.56
N SER A 350 14.21 6.55 -7.49
CA SER A 350 13.12 5.61 -7.51
C SER A 350 11.82 6.33 -7.87
N GLU A 351 11.02 5.67 -8.71
CA GLU A 351 9.74 6.16 -9.20
C GLU A 351 8.71 5.03 -9.14
N ASP A 352 7.43 5.39 -9.06
CA ASP A 352 6.34 4.43 -9.23
C ASP A 352 5.60 4.74 -10.53
N ILE A 353 5.10 3.69 -11.20
CA ILE A 353 4.30 3.91 -12.40
C ILE A 353 2.93 4.48 -12.03
N GLN A 354 2.37 5.27 -12.94
CA GLN A 354 0.96 5.59 -12.88
C GLN A 354 0.16 4.34 -13.25
N VAL A 355 -0.59 3.79 -12.29
CA VAL A 355 -1.45 2.62 -12.50
C VAL A 355 -2.71 3.08 -13.25
N THR A 356 -2.55 3.28 -14.55
CA THR A 356 -3.56 3.87 -15.45
C THR A 356 -3.65 3.10 -16.76
N MET A 357 -4.87 2.91 -17.26
CA MET A 357 -5.15 2.37 -18.59
C MET A 357 -6.02 3.32 -19.42
N THR A 358 -6.02 3.11 -20.73
CA THR A 358 -6.95 3.76 -21.66
C THR A 358 -8.36 3.17 -21.48
N LEU A 359 -9.37 4.02 -21.28
CA LEU A 359 -10.76 3.61 -21.18
C LEU A 359 -11.48 3.90 -22.51
N ALA A 360 -11.83 2.85 -23.24
CA ALA A 360 -12.62 2.96 -24.46
C ALA A 360 -14.11 2.73 -24.17
N TRP A 361 -14.96 3.28 -25.04
CA TRP A 361 -16.37 2.91 -25.08
C TRP A 361 -16.52 1.40 -25.31
N PRO A 362 -17.48 0.72 -24.65
CA PRO A 362 -17.55 -0.73 -24.65
C PRO A 362 -17.66 -1.37 -26.04
N ASP A 363 -17.23 -2.63 -26.13
CA ASP A 363 -17.31 -3.45 -27.35
C ASP A 363 -18.75 -3.77 -27.76
N GLY A 364 -18.91 -4.10 -29.04
CA GLY A 364 -20.19 -4.33 -29.70
C GLY A 364 -20.64 -3.15 -30.56
N LYS A 365 -21.66 -3.42 -31.38
CA LYS A 365 -22.34 -2.40 -32.19
C LYS A 365 -23.60 -1.95 -31.46
N TYR A 366 -23.80 -0.65 -31.36
CA TYR A 366 -24.95 -0.06 -30.68
C TYR A 366 -25.10 1.40 -31.09
N ALA A 367 -26.23 2.00 -30.74
CA ALA A 367 -26.43 3.41 -30.86
C ALA A 367 -26.90 4.03 -29.54
N LEU A 368 -26.53 5.29 -29.33
CA LEU A 368 -26.95 6.11 -28.20
C LEU A 368 -27.76 7.30 -28.71
N PRO A 369 -28.74 7.81 -27.93
CA PRO A 369 -29.37 9.09 -28.23
C PRO A 369 -28.31 10.21 -28.28
N GLU A 370 -28.47 11.10 -29.24
CA GLU A 370 -27.66 12.32 -29.33
C GLU A 370 -28.02 13.29 -28.19
N ALA A 371 -27.00 13.91 -27.59
CA ALA A 371 -27.16 14.88 -26.51
C ALA A 371 -26.83 16.30 -27.01
N ALA A 372 -27.77 17.23 -26.89
CA ALA A 372 -27.57 18.66 -27.06
C ALA A 372 -26.72 19.17 -25.91
N THR A 373 -25.43 19.38 -26.17
CA THR A 373 -24.57 20.07 -25.22
C THR A 373 -24.48 21.56 -25.56
N LEU A 374 -24.26 22.39 -24.54
CA LEU A 374 -24.04 23.83 -24.69
C LEU A 374 -22.76 24.16 -25.51
N ALA A 375 -21.90 23.16 -25.75
CA ALA A 375 -20.65 23.28 -26.48
C ALA A 375 -20.78 23.00 -28.00
N GLY A 376 -21.94 22.54 -28.48
CA GLY A 376 -22.16 22.21 -29.88
C GLY A 376 -21.72 20.79 -30.29
N ASP A 377 -21.18 20.00 -29.35
CA ASP A 377 -20.93 18.57 -29.55
C ASP A 377 -22.24 17.77 -29.36
N THR A 378 -22.47 16.81 -30.25
CA THR A 378 -23.71 16.04 -30.35
C THR A 378 -23.56 14.59 -29.90
N CYS A 379 -22.40 13.97 -30.17
CA CYS A 379 -22.08 12.60 -29.77
C CYS A 379 -20.93 12.53 -28.75
N PRO A 380 -20.88 11.47 -27.92
CA PRO A 380 -19.85 11.36 -26.89
C PRO A 380 -18.43 11.31 -27.46
N ALA A 381 -17.46 11.87 -26.75
CA ALA A 381 -16.06 11.83 -27.15
C ALA A 381 -15.56 10.38 -27.25
N THR A 382 -14.90 10.05 -28.35
CA THR A 382 -14.37 8.72 -28.64
C THR A 382 -13.06 8.81 -29.41
N ALA A 383 -12.29 7.72 -29.42
CA ALA A 383 -11.15 7.54 -30.32
C ALA A 383 -11.56 7.04 -31.73
N PHE A 384 -12.86 6.83 -31.97
CA PHE A 384 -13.43 6.47 -33.26
C PHE A 384 -14.36 7.59 -33.75
N THR A 385 -15.01 7.39 -34.90
CA THR A 385 -16.00 8.33 -35.41
C THR A 385 -17.37 7.69 -35.31
N TRP A 386 -18.32 8.37 -34.67
CA TRP A 386 -19.72 7.97 -34.68
C TRP A 386 -20.29 8.15 -36.09
N ASP A 387 -21.04 7.16 -36.56
CA ASP A 387 -21.98 7.37 -37.65
C ASP A 387 -23.23 8.09 -37.10
N PHE A 388 -24.00 8.71 -37.99
CA PHE A 388 -25.15 9.53 -37.60
C PHE A 388 -26.43 9.06 -38.26
N GLY A 389 -27.50 8.99 -37.46
CA GLY A 389 -28.86 8.69 -37.91
C GLY A 389 -29.84 9.78 -37.47
N MET A 390 -30.83 10.09 -38.32
CA MET A 390 -31.93 10.99 -37.97
C MET A 390 -33.28 10.42 -38.40
N LEU A 391 -34.21 10.37 -37.46
CA LEU A 391 -35.61 10.03 -37.68
C LEU A 391 -36.50 11.26 -37.47
N TYR A 392 -37.21 11.66 -38.52
CA TYR A 392 -38.27 12.67 -38.45
C TYR A 392 -39.64 11.99 -38.43
N GLN A 393 -40.48 12.35 -37.47
CA GLN A 393 -41.81 11.76 -37.26
C GLN A 393 -42.86 12.84 -37.09
N ASN A 394 -43.95 12.73 -37.84
CA ASN A 394 -45.17 13.49 -37.60
C ASN A 394 -46.07 12.66 -36.68
N THR A 395 -46.42 13.25 -35.55
CA THR A 395 -47.23 12.63 -34.49
C THR A 395 -48.70 12.97 -34.69
N ASP A 396 -49.59 12.33 -33.95
CA ASP A 396 -51.00 12.64 -34.05
C ASP A 396 -51.30 14.06 -33.53
N THR A 397 -51.87 14.90 -34.40
CA THR A 397 -52.37 16.25 -34.09
C THR A 397 -53.48 16.27 -33.04
N SER A 398 -54.14 15.13 -32.77
CA SER A 398 -55.16 15.01 -31.73
C SER A 398 -54.59 14.75 -30.33
N GLY A 399 -53.31 14.33 -30.24
CA GLY A 399 -52.56 14.16 -29.01
C GLY A 399 -51.55 15.29 -28.79
N ALA A 400 -50.80 15.20 -27.68
CA ALA A 400 -49.71 16.13 -27.39
C ALA A 400 -48.42 15.37 -27.14
N ASN A 401 -47.34 15.83 -27.77
CA ASN A 401 -46.00 15.39 -27.42
C ASN A 401 -45.56 16.11 -26.14
N THR A 402 -44.89 15.40 -25.23
CA THR A 402 -44.33 15.98 -24.01
C THR A 402 -42.89 15.55 -23.81
N CYS A 403 -42.06 16.51 -23.40
CA CYS A 403 -40.67 16.29 -23.04
C CYS A 403 -40.41 16.86 -21.65
N SER A 404 -39.48 16.26 -20.91
CA SER A 404 -39.01 16.84 -19.65
C SER A 404 -38.53 18.28 -19.83
N LYS A 405 -38.74 19.12 -18.81
CA LYS A 405 -38.28 20.51 -18.84
C LYS A 405 -36.76 20.56 -18.84
N GLY A 406 -36.17 21.28 -19.80
CA GLY A 406 -34.72 21.39 -19.94
C GLY A 406 -34.07 20.09 -20.44
N ASN A 407 -34.82 19.25 -21.16
CA ASN A 407 -34.33 18.04 -21.79
C ASN A 407 -33.13 18.35 -22.70
N HIS A 408 -32.10 17.50 -22.63
CA HIS A 408 -30.84 17.67 -23.36
C HIS A 408 -30.69 16.72 -24.55
N LEU A 409 -31.74 16.08 -25.03
CA LEU A 409 -31.74 15.43 -26.34
C LEU A 409 -31.70 16.54 -27.40
N THR A 410 -31.03 16.32 -28.53
CA THR A 410 -30.98 17.31 -29.65
C THR A 410 -32.30 17.54 -30.38
N ASN A 411 -33.41 17.26 -29.70
CA ASN A 411 -34.70 17.01 -30.31
C ASN A 411 -35.62 18.23 -30.20
N TYR A 412 -36.12 18.64 -31.35
CA TYR A 412 -37.32 19.47 -31.47
C TYR A 412 -38.54 18.62 -31.07
N CYS A 413 -38.97 18.74 -29.81
CA CYS A 413 -40.20 18.15 -29.31
C CYS A 413 -41.32 19.20 -29.41
N ASP A 414 -41.88 19.32 -30.61
CA ASP A 414 -43.00 20.21 -30.88
C ASP A 414 -44.32 19.41 -30.81
N ASN A 415 -45.45 20.11 -30.72
CA ASN A 415 -46.76 19.46 -30.49
C ASN A 415 -47.14 18.39 -31.53
N GLU A 416 -46.66 18.52 -32.76
CA GLU A 416 -47.10 17.71 -33.92
C GLU A 416 -45.95 16.93 -34.59
N SER A 417 -44.71 17.11 -34.16
CA SER A 417 -43.57 16.40 -34.75
C SER A 417 -42.45 16.17 -33.75
N LEU A 418 -41.72 15.09 -33.99
CA LEU A 418 -40.54 14.69 -33.24
C LEU A 418 -39.36 14.49 -34.21
N ARG A 419 -38.18 14.96 -33.78
CA ARG A 419 -36.90 14.55 -34.35
C ARG A 419 -36.15 13.74 -33.33
N SER A 420 -35.58 12.61 -33.74
CA SER A 420 -34.66 11.82 -32.92
C SER A 420 -33.35 11.64 -33.66
N TYR A 421 -32.24 11.93 -32.99
CA TYR A 421 -30.91 11.75 -33.54
C TYR A 421 -30.13 10.67 -32.80
N TYR A 422 -29.26 9.97 -33.53
CA TYR A 422 -28.58 8.76 -33.06
C TYR A 422 -27.08 8.83 -33.35
N CYS A 423 -26.29 8.62 -32.30
CA CYS A 423 -24.86 8.35 -32.38
C CYS A 423 -24.66 6.85 -32.56
N VAL A 424 -24.26 6.42 -33.76
CA VAL A 424 -24.18 5.00 -34.12
C VAL A 424 -22.75 4.49 -34.17
N LYS A 425 -22.46 3.46 -33.36
CA LYS A 425 -21.20 2.73 -33.40
C LYS A 425 -21.36 1.50 -34.28
N SER A 426 -20.90 1.59 -35.53
CA SER A 426 -21.00 0.51 -36.52
C SER A 426 -19.86 -0.51 -36.44
N THR A 427 -18.76 -0.19 -35.74
CA THR A 427 -17.59 -1.04 -35.57
C THR A 427 -17.64 -1.81 -34.24
N PRO A 428 -17.43 -3.14 -34.25
CA PRO A 428 -17.58 -3.95 -33.03
C PRO A 428 -16.46 -3.71 -32.02
N THR A 429 -15.24 -3.42 -32.47
CA THR A 429 -14.07 -3.16 -31.63
C THR A 429 -13.51 -1.78 -31.94
N ALA A 430 -13.18 -1.01 -30.90
CA ALA A 430 -12.70 0.37 -31.06
C ALA A 430 -11.17 0.51 -30.98
N SER A 431 -10.45 -0.41 -30.31
CA SER A 431 -9.00 -0.29 -30.10
C SER A 431 -8.36 -1.59 -29.57
N SER A 432 -7.05 -1.56 -29.32
CA SER A 432 -6.30 -2.63 -28.61
C SER A 432 -6.64 -2.75 -27.12
N SER A 433 -7.43 -1.83 -26.55
CA SER A 433 -7.94 -1.91 -25.17
C SER A 433 -9.43 -2.21 -25.19
N SER A 434 -9.77 -3.49 -25.24
CA SER A 434 -11.16 -3.99 -25.16
C SER A 434 -11.73 -3.73 -23.76
N TRP A 435 -12.93 -3.16 -23.74
CA TRP A 435 -13.74 -2.91 -22.53
C TRP A 435 -15.15 -3.43 -22.78
N SER A 436 -15.76 -4.06 -21.78
CA SER A 436 -17.10 -4.66 -21.93
C SER A 436 -18.12 -3.86 -21.14
N TRP A 437 -19.36 -3.90 -21.60
CA TRP A 437 -20.47 -3.32 -20.86
C TRP A 437 -20.60 -4.03 -19.50
N MET A 438 -20.60 -3.26 -18.41
CA MET A 438 -20.74 -3.81 -17.06
C MET A 438 -22.21 -4.18 -16.73
N PRO A 439 -22.42 -5.19 -15.87
CA PRO A 439 -23.75 -5.56 -15.37
C PRO A 439 -24.50 -4.38 -14.76
N GLY A 440 -25.81 -4.31 -14.99
CA GLY A 440 -26.63 -3.19 -14.55
C GLY A 440 -28.07 -3.26 -15.06
N VAL A 441 -28.78 -2.13 -14.98
CA VAL A 441 -30.20 -2.02 -15.40
C VAL A 441 -30.38 -0.84 -16.35
N TYR A 442 -30.19 -1.07 -17.65
CA TYR A 442 -30.26 -0.03 -18.68
C TYR A 442 -30.41 -0.60 -20.08
N CYS A 443 -30.76 0.27 -21.03
CA CYS A 443 -30.98 -0.05 -22.43
C CYS A 443 -30.14 0.86 -23.34
N ILE A 444 -29.78 0.32 -24.50
CA ILE A 444 -29.16 1.00 -25.65
C ILE A 444 -29.92 0.63 -26.93
N TYR A 445 -29.74 1.40 -28.01
CA TYR A 445 -30.36 1.05 -29.28
C TYR A 445 -29.58 -0.09 -29.95
N LYS A 446 -30.29 -1.06 -30.49
CA LYS A 446 -29.67 -2.18 -31.20
C LYS A 446 -29.12 -1.72 -32.54
N VAL A 447 -27.95 -2.22 -32.93
CA VAL A 447 -27.36 -2.00 -34.26
C VAL A 447 -26.93 -3.34 -34.84
N GLY A 448 -27.36 -3.62 -36.07
CA GLY A 448 -27.17 -4.93 -36.69
C GLY A 448 -28.14 -5.98 -36.16
N THR A 449 -27.76 -7.25 -36.27
CA THR A 449 -28.67 -8.38 -35.99
C THR A 449 -28.61 -8.89 -34.55
N THR A 450 -27.52 -8.61 -33.81
CA THR A 450 -27.26 -9.12 -32.47
C THR A 450 -26.98 -7.98 -31.49
N CYS A 451 -27.42 -8.14 -30.24
CA CYS A 451 -27.05 -7.22 -29.16
C CYS A 451 -25.60 -7.44 -28.70
N PRO A 452 -24.94 -6.41 -28.12
CA PRO A 452 -23.69 -6.60 -27.40
C PRO A 452 -23.82 -7.64 -26.27
N ASP A 453 -22.70 -8.23 -25.87
CA ASP A 453 -22.68 -9.28 -24.84
C ASP A 453 -23.34 -8.81 -23.53
N GLY A 454 -24.15 -9.70 -22.94
CA GLY A 454 -24.92 -9.43 -21.72
C GLY A 454 -26.28 -8.75 -21.93
N PHE A 455 -26.56 -8.23 -23.14
CA PHE A 455 -27.85 -7.63 -23.45
C PHE A 455 -28.82 -8.62 -24.11
N THR A 456 -30.11 -8.43 -23.82
CA THR A 456 -31.22 -9.11 -24.48
C THR A 456 -31.93 -8.14 -25.42
N GLY A 457 -32.40 -8.65 -26.56
CA GLY A 457 -33.11 -7.86 -27.56
C GLY A 457 -34.60 -7.67 -27.26
N GLY A 458 -35.15 -6.56 -27.73
CA GLY A 458 -36.58 -6.30 -27.74
C GLY A 458 -36.93 -5.19 -28.72
N ASN A 459 -38.21 -4.87 -28.85
CA ASN A 459 -38.69 -3.85 -29.77
C ASN A 459 -39.88 -3.07 -29.20
N ILE A 460 -40.07 -1.88 -29.74
CA ILE A 460 -41.29 -1.10 -29.61
C ILE A 460 -41.72 -0.69 -31.01
N ARG A 461 -43.00 -0.87 -31.29
CA ARG A 461 -43.63 -0.59 -32.57
C ARG A 461 -44.84 0.33 -32.38
N TRP A 462 -45.00 1.30 -33.28
CA TRP A 462 -46.12 2.24 -33.25
C TRP A 462 -46.46 2.81 -34.63
N ASN A 463 -47.64 3.40 -34.75
CA ASN A 463 -48.07 4.08 -35.96
C ASN A 463 -47.87 5.59 -35.88
N ASP A 464 -47.03 6.11 -36.77
CA ASP A 464 -46.91 7.56 -37.03
C ASP A 464 -47.99 8.04 -38.01
N VAL A 465 -48.21 9.36 -38.04
CA VAL A 465 -49.00 9.99 -39.11
C VAL A 465 -48.24 9.95 -40.42
N SER A 466 -46.95 10.33 -40.37
CA SER A 466 -45.97 10.16 -41.43
C SER A 466 -44.57 10.24 -40.85
N ARG A 467 -43.55 9.79 -41.59
CA ARG A 467 -42.16 9.83 -41.15
C ARG A 467 -41.21 9.97 -42.32
N GLY A 468 -40.00 10.44 -42.04
CA GLY A 468 -38.89 10.50 -42.98
C GLY A 468 -37.59 10.09 -42.29
N VAL A 469 -36.80 9.27 -42.99
CA VAL A 469 -35.38 9.09 -42.66
C VAL A 469 -34.61 10.06 -43.53
N ASP A 470 -33.70 10.82 -42.93
CA ASP A 470 -32.88 11.75 -43.69
C ASP A 470 -31.88 10.97 -44.57
N PRO A 471 -31.86 11.18 -45.90
CA PRO A 471 -30.93 10.48 -46.77
C PRO A 471 -29.47 10.79 -46.46
N ASP A 472 -29.16 11.97 -45.91
CA ASP A 472 -27.81 12.41 -45.57
C ASP A 472 -27.36 11.90 -44.18
N TYR A 473 -28.31 11.49 -43.32
CA TYR A 473 -28.08 10.93 -41.98
C TYR A 473 -28.86 9.61 -41.80
N ASN A 474 -28.47 8.58 -42.57
CA ASN A 474 -29.26 7.35 -42.74
C ASN A 474 -28.73 6.12 -41.98
N THR A 475 -27.71 6.27 -41.13
CA THR A 475 -27.23 5.16 -40.30
C THR A 475 -28.12 5.01 -39.08
N MET A 476 -29.17 4.20 -39.21
CA MET A 476 -30.21 4.04 -38.20
C MET A 476 -29.96 2.86 -37.24
N PRO A 477 -30.48 2.91 -36.00
CA PRO A 477 -30.69 1.71 -35.20
C PRO A 477 -31.47 0.63 -35.96
N ALA A 478 -31.32 -0.63 -35.55
CA ALA A 478 -32.11 -1.73 -36.07
C ALA A 478 -33.61 -1.46 -35.87
N GLY A 479 -34.41 -1.73 -36.90
CA GLY A 479 -35.83 -1.41 -36.90
C GLY A 479 -36.44 -1.34 -38.30
N THR A 480 -37.71 -0.96 -38.36
CA THR A 480 -38.47 -0.77 -39.60
C THR A 480 -38.90 0.69 -39.73
N TYR A 481 -38.36 1.39 -40.73
CA TYR A 481 -38.61 2.82 -40.95
C TYR A 481 -39.34 3.14 -42.26
N THR A 482 -39.65 2.13 -43.08
CA THR A 482 -40.32 2.30 -44.38
C THR A 482 -41.44 1.29 -44.55
N GLY A 483 -42.62 1.72 -44.98
CA GLY A 483 -43.78 0.84 -45.21
C GLY A 483 -44.38 0.28 -43.92
N GLY A 484 -45.57 0.74 -43.54
CA GLY A 484 -46.28 0.25 -42.34
C GLY A 484 -45.90 1.00 -41.05
N PRO A 485 -46.13 0.42 -39.86
CA PRO A 485 -45.73 1.02 -38.57
C PRO A 485 -44.22 1.19 -38.42
N THR A 486 -43.78 2.14 -37.60
CA THR A 486 -42.37 2.27 -37.20
C THR A 486 -42.06 1.26 -36.11
N GLU A 487 -40.89 0.63 -36.21
CA GLU A 487 -40.35 -0.26 -35.18
C GLU A 487 -38.91 0.13 -34.89
N ILE A 488 -38.55 0.21 -33.60
CA ILE A 488 -37.17 0.37 -33.15
C ILE A 488 -36.82 -0.82 -32.25
N GLU A 489 -35.64 -1.38 -32.47
CA GLU A 489 -35.10 -2.45 -31.66
C GLU A 489 -34.10 -1.93 -30.61
N TYR A 490 -34.13 -2.57 -29.45
CA TYR A 490 -33.35 -2.21 -28.28
C TYR A 490 -32.54 -3.41 -27.81
N CYS A 491 -31.47 -3.10 -27.09
CA CYS A 491 -30.70 -4.03 -26.30
C CYS A 491 -30.78 -3.57 -24.85
N CYS A 492 -31.37 -4.37 -23.97
CA CYS A 492 -31.48 -4.07 -22.54
C CYS A 492 -30.85 -5.17 -21.69
N ARG A 493 -30.36 -4.80 -20.50
CA ARG A 493 -29.85 -5.74 -19.50
C ARG A 493 -30.39 -5.41 -18.12
N GLU A 494 -30.46 -6.45 -17.29
CA GLU A 494 -30.95 -6.42 -15.90
C GLU A 494 -30.19 -7.45 -15.05
N ASP A 495 -28.90 -7.60 -15.32
CA ASP A 495 -28.01 -8.56 -14.68
C ASP A 495 -27.20 -7.93 -13.53
N GLY A 496 -27.65 -6.79 -13.01
CA GLY A 496 -27.02 -6.06 -11.91
C GLY A 496 -27.98 -5.09 -11.23
N SER A 497 -27.43 -4.19 -10.40
CA SER A 497 -28.19 -3.16 -9.70
C SER A 497 -27.95 -1.78 -10.33
N ALA A 498 -29.01 -0.99 -10.51
CA ALA A 498 -28.90 0.39 -10.95
C ALA A 498 -28.07 1.26 -9.98
N ALA A 499 -27.97 0.88 -8.71
CA ALA A 499 -27.19 1.62 -7.72
C ALA A 499 -25.68 1.39 -7.85
N ASN A 500 -25.27 0.22 -8.36
CA ASN A 500 -23.84 -0.12 -8.50
C ASN A 500 -23.28 0.66 -9.69
N PRO A 501 -22.28 1.55 -9.51
CA PRO A 501 -21.75 2.35 -10.60
C PRO A 501 -21.16 1.48 -11.72
N ILE A 502 -21.57 1.73 -12.97
CA ILE A 502 -20.86 1.20 -14.14
C ILE A 502 -19.79 2.19 -14.60
N ILE A 503 -18.79 1.67 -15.30
CA ILE A 503 -17.67 2.48 -15.81
C ILE A 503 -17.82 2.65 -17.32
N LEU A 504 -18.01 3.91 -17.70
CA LEU A 504 -18.06 4.38 -19.09
C LEU A 504 -17.20 5.66 -19.19
N PRO A 505 -16.74 6.04 -20.40
CA PRO A 505 -16.02 7.29 -20.60
C PRO A 505 -16.81 8.50 -20.06
N ALA A 506 -16.20 9.26 -19.15
CA ALA A 506 -16.86 10.31 -18.37
C ALA A 506 -16.45 11.74 -18.77
N GLU A 507 -15.85 11.93 -19.95
CA GLU A 507 -15.40 13.25 -20.43
C GLU A 507 -16.51 14.09 -21.06
N SER A 508 -17.52 13.46 -21.64
CA SER A 508 -18.60 14.11 -22.36
C SER A 508 -19.95 13.58 -21.93
N SER A 509 -20.97 14.42 -21.99
CA SER A 509 -22.34 13.99 -21.72
C SER A 509 -22.84 12.92 -22.68
N PHE A 510 -23.68 12.02 -22.18
CA PHE A 510 -24.29 10.96 -22.98
C PHE A 510 -25.61 10.49 -22.38
N TYR A 511 -26.35 9.68 -23.12
CA TYR A 511 -27.58 9.04 -22.67
C TYR A 511 -27.48 7.53 -22.60
N LEU A 512 -28.10 6.94 -21.58
CA LEU A 512 -28.62 5.58 -21.63
C LEU A 512 -30.15 5.65 -21.51
N MET A 513 -30.84 4.62 -21.97
CA MET A 513 -32.28 4.50 -21.77
C MET A 513 -32.57 3.73 -20.49
N LYS A 514 -33.54 4.20 -19.72
CA LYS A 514 -33.96 3.55 -18.49
C LYS A 514 -34.72 2.27 -18.84
N PHE A 515 -34.26 1.12 -18.34
CA PHE A 515 -35.02 -0.12 -18.54
C PHE A 515 -36.27 -0.11 -17.66
N HIS A 516 -36.11 0.05 -16.35
CA HIS A 516 -37.16 0.31 -15.35
C HIS A 516 -36.51 0.79 -14.04
N GLY A 517 -37.30 1.06 -12.99
CA GLY A 517 -36.74 1.35 -11.66
C GLY A 517 -36.10 2.74 -11.54
N ALA A 518 -34.80 2.79 -11.25
CA ALA A 518 -34.00 4.03 -11.18
C ALA A 518 -33.02 4.08 -12.38
N CYS A 519 -32.45 5.26 -12.64
CA CYS A 519 -31.36 5.36 -13.61
C CYS A 519 -30.11 4.64 -13.10
N GLN A 520 -29.41 3.95 -14.01
CA GLN A 520 -28.13 3.32 -13.74
C GLN A 520 -27.10 4.36 -13.28
N THR A 521 -26.41 4.15 -12.16
CA THR A 521 -25.29 5.00 -11.74
C THR A 521 -24.09 4.78 -12.65
N VAL A 522 -23.38 5.85 -13.03
CA VAL A 522 -22.13 5.81 -13.82
C VAL A 522 -21.04 6.52 -13.01
N LEU A 523 -19.89 5.87 -12.83
CA LEU A 523 -18.78 6.42 -12.05
C LEU A 523 -18.27 7.74 -12.65
N GLY A 524 -18.16 8.78 -11.81
CA GLY A 524 -17.67 10.11 -12.20
C GLY A 524 -18.67 10.99 -12.97
N MET A 525 -19.94 10.59 -13.04
CA MET A 525 -21.00 11.29 -13.75
C MET A 525 -22.23 11.54 -12.85
N THR A 526 -22.84 12.72 -12.97
CA THR A 526 -24.18 12.97 -12.41
C THR A 526 -25.25 12.54 -13.40
N VAL A 527 -26.34 11.95 -12.91
CA VAL A 527 -27.46 11.49 -13.74
C VAL A 527 -28.72 12.32 -13.53
N THR A 528 -29.38 12.72 -14.62
CA THR A 528 -30.70 13.36 -14.63
C THR A 528 -31.68 12.50 -15.42
N GLU A 529 -32.80 12.12 -14.82
CA GLU A 529 -33.86 11.41 -15.53
C GLU A 529 -34.66 12.37 -16.41
N GLU A 530 -34.77 12.05 -17.69
CA GLU A 530 -35.51 12.78 -18.68
C GLU A 530 -36.52 11.88 -19.38
N SER A 531 -37.55 12.45 -19.97
CA SER A 531 -38.61 11.70 -20.63
C SER A 531 -39.00 12.34 -21.94
N LEU A 532 -39.40 11.48 -22.86
CA LEU A 532 -40.00 11.83 -24.13
C LEU A 532 -41.23 10.96 -24.31
N GLU A 533 -42.36 11.61 -24.56
CA GLU A 533 -43.64 10.96 -24.81
C GLU A 533 -44.27 11.58 -26.04
N TRP A 534 -44.68 10.75 -27.00
CA TRP A 534 -45.28 11.22 -28.24
C TRP A 534 -46.56 10.47 -28.57
N ALA A 535 -47.48 11.20 -29.19
CA ALA A 535 -48.78 10.67 -29.60
C ALA A 535 -48.65 9.83 -30.87
N THR A 536 -49.35 8.70 -30.90
CA THR A 536 -49.41 7.79 -32.05
C THR A 536 -50.74 7.94 -32.76
N LYS A 537 -50.75 7.71 -34.08
CA LYS A 537 -51.92 7.90 -34.94
C LYS A 537 -53.16 7.14 -34.46
N GLU A 538 -52.94 5.99 -33.83
CA GLU A 538 -53.97 5.15 -33.24
C GLU A 538 -53.42 4.45 -32.00
N ALA A 539 -54.30 3.83 -31.23
CA ALA A 539 -53.90 3.04 -30.07
C ALA A 539 -53.03 1.86 -30.54
N ASN A 540 -51.84 1.74 -29.97
CA ASN A 540 -50.94 0.63 -30.27
C ASN A 540 -51.41 -0.64 -29.53
N PRO A 541 -51.61 -1.76 -30.23
CA PRO A 541 -51.83 -3.06 -29.62
C PRO A 541 -50.75 -3.39 -28.58
N VAL A 542 -51.14 -4.08 -27.51
CA VAL A 542 -50.20 -4.53 -26.47
C VAL A 542 -49.07 -5.40 -27.06
N ALA A 543 -49.36 -6.15 -28.13
CA ALA A 543 -48.40 -6.98 -28.85
C ALA A 543 -47.41 -6.20 -29.74
N TRP A 544 -47.51 -4.87 -29.83
CA TRP A 544 -46.56 -4.02 -30.57
C TRP A 544 -45.37 -3.58 -29.73
N GLN A 545 -45.06 -4.35 -28.70
CA GLN A 545 -43.79 -4.30 -28.00
C GLN A 545 -43.51 -5.71 -27.48
N ASP A 546 -42.26 -6.16 -27.61
CA ASP A 546 -41.86 -7.50 -27.21
C ASP A 546 -40.40 -7.51 -26.75
N GLY A 547 -40.03 -8.52 -25.96
CA GLY A 547 -38.68 -8.70 -25.45
C GLY A 547 -38.23 -7.57 -24.51
N ALA A 548 -36.92 -7.35 -24.45
CA ALA A 548 -36.29 -6.40 -23.55
C ALA A 548 -36.22 -5.00 -24.19
N HIS A 549 -37.03 -4.07 -23.69
CA HIS A 549 -37.15 -2.70 -24.18
C HIS A 549 -37.38 -1.71 -23.03
N PRO A 550 -37.05 -0.41 -23.18
CA PRO A 550 -37.31 0.60 -22.15
C PRO A 550 -38.78 0.61 -21.72
N LYS A 551 -39.03 0.67 -20.40
CA LYS A 551 -40.38 0.76 -19.83
C LYS A 551 -40.75 2.22 -19.51
N PRO A 552 -42.01 2.65 -19.71
CA PRO A 552 -43.18 1.82 -20.01
C PRO A 552 -43.35 1.46 -21.50
N GLY A 553 -42.70 2.15 -22.43
CA GLY A 553 -42.83 1.88 -23.86
C GLY A 553 -44.20 2.33 -24.39
N ASN A 554 -44.96 1.43 -25.01
CA ASN A 554 -46.32 1.71 -25.47
C ASN A 554 -47.28 1.91 -24.28
N THR A 555 -47.95 3.07 -24.24
CA THR A 555 -48.94 3.46 -23.21
C THR A 555 -50.34 3.68 -23.80
N GLY A 556 -50.67 2.93 -24.85
CA GLY A 556 -51.95 3.02 -25.56
C GLY A 556 -51.85 3.92 -26.78
N HIS A 557 -52.32 5.17 -26.66
CA HIS A 557 -52.23 6.17 -27.75
C HIS A 557 -50.89 6.91 -27.80
N ASN A 558 -49.97 6.57 -26.90
CA ASN A 558 -48.66 7.22 -26.80
C ASN A 558 -47.55 6.16 -26.71
N VAL A 559 -46.34 6.59 -27.03
CA VAL A 559 -45.11 5.90 -26.63
C VAL A 559 -44.37 6.80 -25.66
N LYS A 560 -43.88 6.25 -24.55
CA LYS A 560 -43.09 6.97 -23.56
C LYS A 560 -41.79 6.25 -23.24
N ILE A 561 -40.69 6.98 -23.40
CA ILE A 561 -39.33 6.52 -23.08
C ILE A 561 -38.74 7.43 -22.01
N TYR A 562 -38.15 6.80 -20.99
CA TYR A 562 -37.31 7.48 -20.02
C TYR A 562 -35.84 7.31 -20.38
N TYR A 563 -35.11 8.41 -20.31
CA TYR A 563 -33.69 8.53 -20.58
C TYR A 563 -32.96 8.93 -19.31
N CYS A 564 -31.72 8.48 -19.19
CA CYS A 564 -30.81 8.85 -18.13
C CYS A 564 -29.71 9.68 -18.76
N PHE A 565 -29.73 10.98 -18.50
CA PHE A 565 -28.75 11.94 -19.00
C PHE A 565 -27.56 12.01 -18.06
N TYR A 566 -26.38 11.65 -18.54
CA TYR A 566 -25.15 11.66 -17.76
C TYR A 566 -24.33 12.89 -18.11
N GLN A 567 -23.83 13.58 -17.08
CA GLN A 567 -22.95 14.73 -17.23
C GLN A 567 -21.70 14.57 -16.37
N PRO A 568 -20.52 14.98 -16.86
CA PRO A 568 -19.30 14.96 -16.08
C PRO A 568 -19.47 15.70 -14.76
N GLU A 569 -19.06 15.08 -13.67
CA GLU A 569 -18.99 15.78 -12.38
C GLU A 569 -17.97 16.92 -12.47
N THR A 570 -18.39 18.13 -12.12
CA THR A 570 -17.46 19.26 -11.98
C THR A 570 -16.39 18.93 -10.93
N VAL A 571 -15.12 19.32 -11.16
CA VAL A 571 -13.98 19.05 -10.27
C VAL A 571 -14.27 19.34 -8.79
N GLY A 572 -15.02 20.42 -8.48
CA GLY A 572 -15.42 20.77 -7.10
C GLY A 572 -16.54 19.93 -6.47
N LYS A 573 -17.18 19.02 -7.21
CA LYS A 573 -18.08 17.98 -6.66
C LYS A 573 -17.33 16.65 -6.47
N ARG A 574 -16.39 16.33 -7.37
CA ARG A 574 -15.54 15.14 -7.28
C ARG A 574 -14.66 15.17 -6.02
N GLY A 575 -14.03 16.32 -5.72
CA GLY A 575 -13.29 16.51 -4.48
C GLY A 575 -14.18 16.40 -3.23
N LEU A 576 -15.36 17.02 -3.23
CA LEU A 576 -16.30 16.95 -2.11
C LEU A 576 -16.91 15.56 -1.90
N GLY A 577 -17.07 14.77 -2.97
CA GLY A 577 -17.55 13.39 -2.91
C GLY A 577 -16.51 12.46 -2.28
N LEU A 578 -15.26 12.56 -2.74
CA LEU A 578 -14.13 11.79 -2.20
C LEU A 578 -13.90 12.12 -0.71
N LEU A 579 -13.88 13.40 -0.34
CA LEU A 579 -13.75 13.82 1.07
C LEU A 579 -14.89 13.29 1.95
N LYS A 580 -16.11 13.19 1.42
CA LYS A 580 -17.26 12.62 2.14
C LYS A 580 -17.19 11.10 2.28
N GLU A 581 -16.68 10.41 1.27
CA GLU A 581 -16.43 8.97 1.35
C GLU A 581 -15.33 8.67 2.38
N ASP A 582 -14.22 9.39 2.32
CA ASP A 582 -13.10 9.25 3.25
C ASP A 582 -13.53 9.58 4.69
N ALA A 583 -14.30 10.65 4.90
CA ALA A 583 -14.89 10.96 6.20
C ALA A 583 -15.88 9.88 6.68
N GLY A 584 -16.59 9.21 5.77
CA GLY A 584 -17.49 8.10 6.09
C GLY A 584 -16.75 6.84 6.54
N GLU A 585 -15.65 6.52 5.87
CA GLU A 585 -14.79 5.37 6.17
C GLU A 585 -14.05 5.58 7.50
N VAL A 586 -13.48 6.77 7.72
CA VAL A 586 -12.84 7.15 9.00
C VAL A 586 -13.86 7.18 10.15
N LYS A 587 -15.09 7.65 9.92
CA LYS A 587 -16.17 7.59 10.94
C LYS A 587 -16.54 6.17 11.31
N LYS A 588 -16.55 5.25 10.34
CA LYS A 588 -16.83 3.84 10.59
C LYS A 588 -15.72 3.17 11.41
N GLU A 589 -14.46 3.38 11.04
CA GLU A 589 -13.31 2.86 11.81
C GLU A 589 -13.26 3.43 13.23
N LEU A 590 -13.54 4.73 13.40
CA LEU A 590 -13.59 5.37 14.71
C LEU A 590 -14.67 4.76 15.61
N GLU A 591 -15.82 4.40 15.05
CA GLU A 591 -16.90 3.77 15.81
C GLU A 591 -16.53 2.33 16.22
N GLU A 592 -15.89 1.56 15.35
CA GLU A 592 -15.38 0.21 15.66
C GLU A 592 -14.31 0.25 16.77
N VAL A 593 -13.39 1.22 16.73
CA VAL A 593 -12.37 1.40 17.79
C VAL A 593 -13.02 1.85 19.11
N ARG A 594 -14.03 2.72 19.07
CA ARG A 594 -14.77 3.13 20.28
C ARG A 594 -15.52 1.96 20.92
N GLU A 595 -16.10 1.06 20.13
CA GLU A 595 -16.71 -0.17 20.66
C GLU A 595 -15.67 -1.08 21.34
N LEU A 596 -14.49 -1.22 20.74
CA LEU A 596 -13.37 -1.99 21.33
C LEU A 596 -12.85 -1.39 22.63
N VAL A 597 -12.68 -0.07 22.68
CA VAL A 597 -12.27 0.64 23.91
C VAL A 597 -13.32 0.44 25.01
N ASN A 598 -14.62 0.57 24.70
CA ASN A 598 -15.70 0.31 25.66
C ASN A 598 -15.72 -1.14 26.15
N LEU A 599 -15.42 -2.11 25.28
CA LEU A 599 -15.28 -3.53 25.65
C LEU A 599 -14.11 -3.75 26.62
N LEU A 600 -12.94 -3.18 26.32
CA LEU A 600 -11.74 -3.24 27.17
C LEU A 600 -11.99 -2.57 28.54
N GLU A 601 -12.69 -1.43 28.57
CA GLU A 601 -13.05 -0.75 29.82
C GLU A 601 -13.99 -1.58 30.69
N ASN A 602 -15.00 -2.21 30.09
CA ASN A 602 -15.92 -3.11 30.81
C ASN A 602 -15.20 -4.36 31.35
N GLN A 603 -14.23 -4.91 30.61
CA GLN A 603 -13.42 -6.04 31.06
C GLN A 603 -12.51 -5.66 32.23
N LEU A 604 -11.93 -4.46 32.20
CA LEU A 604 -11.09 -3.94 33.28
C LEU A 604 -11.90 -3.65 34.56
N ASP A 605 -13.12 -3.12 34.42
CA ASP A 605 -14.01 -2.89 35.56
C ASP A 605 -14.49 -4.19 36.20
N HIS A 606 -14.74 -5.25 35.41
CA HIS A 606 -15.02 -6.59 35.94
C HIS A 606 -13.80 -7.17 36.68
N SER A 607 -12.60 -7.06 36.09
CA SER A 607 -11.35 -7.50 36.73
C SER A 607 -11.09 -6.78 38.07
N LYS A 608 -11.37 -5.48 38.14
CA LYS A 608 -11.25 -4.69 39.38
C LYS A 608 -12.32 -5.05 40.42
N SER A 609 -13.54 -5.36 40.00
CA SER A 609 -14.61 -5.85 40.86
C SER A 609 -14.24 -7.21 41.49
N ASP A 610 -13.77 -8.15 40.68
CA ASP A 610 -13.35 -9.48 41.13
C ASP A 610 -12.13 -9.42 42.07
N ALA A 611 -11.24 -8.44 41.87
CA ALA A 611 -10.11 -8.20 42.77
C ALA A 611 -10.51 -7.58 44.12
N LEU A 612 -11.59 -6.79 44.17
CA LEU A 612 -12.14 -6.19 45.38
C LEU A 612 -12.95 -7.18 46.22
N GLU A 613 -13.74 -8.05 45.57
CA GLU A 613 -14.56 -9.07 46.26
C GLU A 613 -13.67 -10.14 46.93
N ASN A 614 -12.53 -10.50 46.31
CA ASN A 614 -11.55 -11.41 46.92
C ASN A 614 -10.80 -10.80 48.12
N LYS A 615 -10.74 -9.46 48.24
CA LYS A 615 -10.04 -8.77 49.32
C LYS A 615 -10.91 -8.64 50.57
N GLU A 616 -12.22 -8.51 50.40
CA GLU A 616 -13.17 -8.48 51.53
C GLU A 616 -13.33 -9.85 52.20
N THR A 617 -13.08 -10.96 51.49
CA THR A 617 -13.10 -12.31 52.08
C THR A 617 -11.86 -12.67 52.92
N GLU A 618 -10.74 -11.97 52.78
CA GLU A 618 -9.52 -12.24 53.58
C GLU A 618 -9.46 -11.44 54.91
N ASP A 619 -10.23 -10.36 55.03
CA ASP A 619 -10.22 -9.50 56.22
C ASP A 619 -11.26 -9.90 57.29
N GLU A 620 -12.19 -10.83 57.00
CA GLU A 620 -13.17 -11.33 58.00
C GLU A 620 -12.68 -12.54 58.85
N ASP A 621 -11.54 -13.17 58.53
CA ASP A 621 -11.08 -14.40 59.22
C ASP A 621 -9.93 -14.18 60.24
N LYS A 622 -9.67 -12.92 60.63
CA LYS A 622 -8.66 -12.53 61.64
C LYS A 622 -9.23 -11.75 62.82
N SER A 623 -10.24 -12.30 63.47
CA SER A 623 -10.44 -12.03 64.90
C SER A 623 -11.27 -13.13 65.55
N VAL A 624 -10.64 -13.99 66.37
CA VAL A 624 -11.11 -14.44 67.70
C VAL A 624 -10.20 -15.57 68.24
N GLU A 625 -9.72 -15.33 69.46
CA GLU A 625 -9.24 -16.26 70.52
C GLU A 625 -7.90 -17.02 70.43
N SER A 626 -6.93 -16.39 71.11
CA SER A 626 -6.02 -16.95 72.12
C SER A 626 -6.42 -18.26 72.84
N ALA A 627 -5.48 -19.20 72.95
CA ALA A 627 -5.02 -19.82 74.21
C ALA A 627 -3.85 -20.80 73.99
N GLU A 628 -2.99 -20.90 75.00
CA GLU A 628 -1.72 -21.64 75.11
C GLU A 628 -1.82 -23.17 74.84
N VAL A 629 -0.71 -23.79 74.43
CA VAL A 629 -0.03 -24.95 75.08
C VAL A 629 1.22 -25.36 74.28
N GLU A 630 2.26 -25.75 75.03
CA GLU A 630 3.59 -26.19 74.62
C GLU A 630 3.64 -27.53 73.84
N GLU A 631 4.84 -27.76 73.28
CA GLU A 631 5.55 -29.04 73.05
C GLU A 631 5.63 -29.68 71.64
N THR A 632 6.91 -29.89 71.26
CA THR A 632 7.53 -31.00 70.49
C THR A 632 7.64 -30.97 68.95
N GLU A 633 8.93 -30.88 68.55
CA GLU A 633 9.71 -31.61 67.52
C GLU A 633 9.10 -32.12 66.20
N ASP A 634 9.87 -31.82 65.15
CA ASP A 634 10.23 -32.56 63.94
C ASP A 634 9.40 -32.52 62.63
N GLU A 635 10.17 -32.08 61.60
CA GLU A 635 10.27 -32.45 60.18
C GLU A 635 9.09 -32.35 59.16
N ASP A 636 9.44 -31.61 58.09
CA ASP A 636 9.24 -31.88 56.65
C ASP A 636 8.12 -31.13 55.88
N LYS A 637 8.59 -30.53 54.76
CA LYS A 637 7.87 -29.96 53.59
C LYS A 637 6.94 -28.75 53.78
N ARG A 638 7.23 -27.66 53.05
CA ARG A 638 6.74 -27.42 51.66
C ARG A 638 6.93 -25.94 51.30
N GLY A 639 7.65 -25.69 50.20
CA GLY A 639 7.67 -24.39 49.54
C GLY A 639 6.38 -24.11 48.78
N GLY A 640 6.14 -22.84 48.47
CA GLY A 640 5.10 -22.39 47.55
C GLY A 640 4.22 -21.29 48.11
N LEU A 641 4.77 -20.09 48.28
CA LEU A 641 4.04 -18.81 48.37
C LEU A 641 5.03 -17.69 47.98
N ALA A 642 5.37 -17.61 46.70
CA ALA A 642 6.12 -16.47 46.12
C ALA A 642 5.92 -16.30 44.60
N GLU A 643 5.18 -17.18 43.92
CA GLU A 643 4.96 -17.12 42.45
C GLU A 643 3.58 -16.60 42.04
N GLU A 644 2.69 -16.27 42.99
CA GLU A 644 1.30 -15.90 42.67
C GLU A 644 1.02 -14.39 42.73
N GLU A 645 1.83 -13.62 43.47
CA GLU A 645 1.75 -12.14 43.46
C GLU A 645 2.45 -11.52 42.23
N LEU A 646 3.54 -12.11 41.72
CA LEU A 646 4.24 -11.56 40.55
C LEU A 646 3.47 -11.72 39.22
N ARG A 647 2.51 -12.65 39.15
CA ARG A 647 1.79 -12.99 37.91
C ARG A 647 0.52 -12.15 37.68
N LYS A 648 0.02 -11.50 38.74
CA LYS A 648 -1.14 -10.59 38.65
C LYS A 648 -0.75 -9.18 38.20
N ASP A 649 0.45 -8.72 38.55
CA ASP A 649 0.96 -7.42 38.11
C ASP A 649 1.37 -7.42 36.62
N ASP A 650 1.91 -8.53 36.10
CA ASP A 650 2.28 -8.65 34.68
C ASP A 650 1.05 -8.71 33.74
N MET A 651 -0.06 -9.36 34.15
CA MET A 651 -1.29 -9.40 33.33
C MET A 651 -2.09 -8.09 33.38
N ALA A 652 -1.98 -7.31 34.46
CA ALA A 652 -2.60 -5.99 34.54
C ALA A 652 -1.85 -4.95 33.66
N GLY A 653 -0.54 -5.14 33.45
CA GLY A 653 0.26 -4.32 32.54
C GLY A 653 -0.06 -4.55 31.06
N GLU A 654 -0.24 -5.80 30.62
CA GLU A 654 -0.58 -6.12 29.22
C GLU A 654 -1.95 -5.56 28.77
N ASP A 655 -2.96 -5.53 29.66
CA ASP A 655 -4.29 -5.00 29.35
C ASP A 655 -4.33 -3.45 29.34
N GLU A 656 -3.52 -2.78 30.17
CA GLU A 656 -3.37 -1.31 30.16
C GLU A 656 -2.59 -0.82 28.92
N ASP A 657 -1.55 -1.55 28.48
CA ASP A 657 -0.79 -1.22 27.27
C ASP A 657 -1.64 -1.35 26.01
N LYS A 658 -2.46 -2.41 25.92
CA LYS A 658 -3.39 -2.61 24.80
C LYS A 658 -4.49 -1.54 24.78
N LYS A 659 -4.99 -1.12 25.95
CA LYS A 659 -5.92 0.01 26.06
C LYS A 659 -5.27 1.32 25.62
N PHE A 660 -4.00 1.54 25.98
CA PHE A 660 -3.25 2.72 25.56
C PHE A 660 -3.05 2.76 24.03
N GLU A 661 -2.70 1.63 23.40
CA GLU A 661 -2.58 1.55 21.93
C GLU A 661 -3.90 1.85 21.21
N GLU A 662 -5.03 1.32 21.66
CA GLU A 662 -6.34 1.58 21.04
C GLU A 662 -6.83 3.02 21.29
N ILE A 663 -6.51 3.63 22.44
CA ILE A 663 -6.78 5.05 22.70
C ILE A 663 -5.94 5.95 21.78
N VAL A 664 -4.65 5.65 21.63
CA VAL A 664 -3.77 6.39 20.71
C VAL A 664 -4.27 6.26 19.27
N ARG A 665 -4.74 5.07 18.87
CA ARG A 665 -5.35 4.83 17.57
C ARG A 665 -6.66 5.62 17.38
N ALA A 666 -7.52 5.68 18.40
CA ALA A 666 -8.73 6.49 18.38
C ALA A 666 -8.43 8.00 18.25
N MET A 667 -7.40 8.48 18.97
CA MET A 667 -6.96 9.88 18.89
C MET A 667 -6.40 10.22 17.52
N ASP A 668 -5.62 9.33 16.90
CA ASP A 668 -5.09 9.51 15.53
C ASP A 668 -6.24 9.57 14.50
N LEU A 669 -7.23 8.69 14.61
CA LEU A 669 -8.42 8.70 13.76
C LEU A 669 -9.25 9.99 13.93
N GLU A 670 -9.40 10.48 15.16
CA GLU A 670 -10.15 11.71 15.44
C GLU A 670 -9.40 12.99 15.03
N LEU A 671 -8.06 12.94 14.99
CA LEU A 671 -7.24 13.99 14.37
C LEU A 671 -7.38 13.98 12.86
N ARG A 672 -7.28 12.81 12.21
CA ARG A 672 -7.49 12.67 10.76
C ARG A 672 -8.89 13.11 10.34
N LEU A 673 -9.92 12.78 11.10
CA LEU A 673 -11.29 13.21 10.81
C LEU A 673 -11.43 14.74 10.89
N ARG A 674 -10.77 15.37 11.86
CA ARG A 674 -10.73 16.84 11.99
C ARG A 674 -9.98 17.50 10.84
N ASP A 675 -8.88 16.92 10.38
CA ASP A 675 -8.12 17.44 9.24
C ASP A 675 -8.96 17.36 7.95
N ILE A 676 -9.68 16.25 7.73
CA ILE A 676 -10.61 16.08 6.60
C ILE A 676 -11.78 17.07 6.67
N GLU A 677 -12.38 17.26 7.85
CA GLU A 677 -13.48 18.22 8.05
C GLU A 677 -13.00 19.68 7.89
N HIS A 678 -11.74 19.98 8.25
CA HIS A 678 -11.14 21.30 8.06
C HIS A 678 -10.89 21.61 6.57
N GLU A 679 -10.44 20.62 5.78
CA GLU A 679 -10.29 20.74 4.33
C GLU A 679 -11.63 20.90 3.59
N ASP A 680 -12.73 20.31 4.08
CA ASP A 680 -14.08 20.52 3.53
C ASP A 680 -14.54 21.97 3.79
N ASP A 681 -14.31 22.50 5.00
CA ASP A 681 -14.65 23.90 5.36
C ASP A 681 -13.85 24.93 4.54
N GLU A 682 -12.55 24.72 4.34
CA GLU A 682 -11.73 25.61 3.49
C GLU A 682 -12.18 25.57 2.01
N ASN A 683 -12.56 24.40 1.50
CA ASN A 683 -13.11 24.25 0.14
C ASN A 683 -14.51 24.87 -0.01
N VAL A 684 -15.35 24.80 1.03
CA VAL A 684 -16.65 25.49 1.07
C VAL A 684 -16.46 27.01 1.06
N GLN A 685 -15.53 27.54 1.85
CA GLN A 685 -15.19 28.97 1.85
C GLN A 685 -14.62 29.42 0.49
N ALA A 686 -13.76 28.62 -0.14
CA ALA A 686 -13.25 28.90 -1.49
C ALA A 686 -14.36 28.93 -2.55
N ARG A 687 -15.38 28.05 -2.44
CA ARG A 687 -16.58 28.04 -3.29
C ARG A 687 -17.47 29.27 -3.09
N GLU A 688 -17.66 29.72 -1.86
CA GLU A 688 -18.41 30.94 -1.57
C GLU A 688 -17.69 32.16 -2.16
N LEU A 689 -16.36 32.21 -2.05
CA LEU A 689 -15.53 33.26 -2.66
C LEU A 689 -15.64 33.28 -4.19
N LEU A 690 -15.58 32.12 -4.84
CA LEU A 690 -15.75 31.97 -6.30
C LEU A 690 -17.15 32.36 -6.77
N ASN A 691 -18.20 31.99 -6.02
CA ASN A 691 -19.58 32.39 -6.32
C ASN A 691 -19.82 33.90 -6.12
N LEU A 692 -19.15 34.52 -5.15
CA LEU A 692 -19.15 35.97 -4.96
C LEU A 692 -18.43 36.71 -6.09
N LEU A 693 -17.32 36.16 -6.60
CA LEU A 693 -16.60 36.70 -7.75
C LEU A 693 -17.39 36.55 -9.06
N ALA A 694 -18.08 35.43 -9.26
CA ALA A 694 -18.96 35.21 -10.42
C ALA A 694 -20.20 36.13 -10.43
N LYS A 695 -20.71 36.54 -9.27
CA LYS A 695 -21.78 37.56 -9.15
C LYS A 695 -21.29 38.98 -9.41
N ARG A 696 -20.01 39.28 -9.18
CA ARG A 696 -19.42 40.61 -9.45
C ARG A 696 -19.08 40.86 -10.93
N GLY A 697 -18.94 39.82 -11.74
CA GLY A 697 -18.74 39.94 -13.20
C GLY A 697 -20.01 40.21 -14.02
N ARG A 698 -21.15 40.47 -13.36
CA ARG A 698 -22.46 40.67 -14.01
C ARG A 698 -23.14 42.00 -13.60
N ASN A 699 -22.32 43.02 -13.33
CA ASN A 699 -22.73 44.42 -13.23
C ASN A 699 -21.89 45.29 -14.16
#